data_AF-A0A7L0RVI5-F1
#
_entry.id   AF-A0A7L0RVI5-F1
#
_cell.length_a   1.000
_cell.length_b   1.000
_cell.length_c   1.000
_cell.angle_alpha   90.00
_cell.angle_beta   90.00
_cell.angle_gamma   90.00
#
_symmetry.space_group_name_H-M   'P 1'
#
loop_
_entity.id
_entity.type
_entity.pdbx_description
1 polymer ?
#
loop_
_entity_poly.entity_id
_entity_poly.type
_entity_poly.pdbx_seq_one_letter_code
_entity_poly.pdbx_strand_id
1 'polypeptide(L)'
;EVGAWTYHYSDRGDYAWEQARNYCQTFFTDLVAIQNKQEIEYLNRSLPFHKRYYWIGIRKLHGTWTWVGTKKALTKEAENWAAREPNNRRSNQDCVEIYIKRPQESGKWNDESCNQKKKALCYQASCQPFPCSQRGECVETIGSYHCECYPGFHGPECEDVVQCAKLEPRGVHMNCSHPYGDFSYNSTCVFRCQKGFEQRGVGTLRCLPSQQWSADTPTCTAISCPMLSTPDQGELNCSHPHGDFTFGSKCAFSCQSGFALTGPESRECTAAGTWTGDSPRCEAVACPVLSVPDQGELNCSHPHGDFTFGSKCAFSCQTGFALTGPKSRECTAAGTWTGDSTRCEAISCPMLSTPDQGQLNCSHLHGDFTFGSKCAFSCQTGFALTGPESRECTAAGTWTGDTPRCEAITCPVLRAPDQGMLNCSHLHGDFTFGSKCAFSCQTGFVLTGLESHECMATGTWTGDAPRCKAIACPVLNAPDQGQLNCSHLHGDFAFGSTCAFSCQTGFVLMGPESRECMATGTWTGDTPRCKATTCPVLSAPDQGQLNCSHLHGDFAFGSTCAFSCQTGFVLMGPESRECTAAGTWTGDTPRCQGRCISTPAAIACPMLTAPSWGELNCSHLHGNFAFGSTCDFSCQTGFVLMGLESHECTAMGTWTGDTPQCKAISCPVLDPPSRGQLSCSHMHGNFTYNSTCTFSCEEGFLRMGAEMLWCEATGNWTRHAPVCEG
;
A
#
# COMPACT_ATOMS: atom_id res chain seq x y z
N GLU A 1 94.74 -24.90 114.84
CA GLU A 1 94.36 -25.67 116.05
C GLU A 1 93.22 -24.94 116.73
N VAL A 2 92.02 -25.50 116.62
CA VAL A 2 90.84 -24.91 117.25
C VAL A 2 90.83 -25.40 118.70
N GLY A 3 90.87 -24.47 119.64
CA GLY A 3 90.94 -24.79 121.07
C GLY A 3 89.68 -25.51 121.50
N ALA A 4 89.78 -26.82 121.73
CA ALA A 4 88.71 -27.69 122.21
C ALA A 4 88.23 -27.33 123.63
N TRP A 5 87.09 -27.91 124.05
CA TRP A 5 86.78 -28.06 125.48
C TRP A 5 87.93 -28.68 126.22
N THR A 6 88.62 -27.85 126.97
CA THR A 6 89.77 -28.24 127.77
C THR A 6 89.41 -28.10 129.23
N TYR A 7 89.83 -29.10 130.00
CA TYR A 7 89.59 -29.17 131.43
C TYR A 7 90.85 -28.77 132.16
N HIS A 8 90.71 -27.87 133.13
CA HIS A 8 91.80 -27.29 133.90
C HIS A 8 91.49 -27.40 135.37
N TYR A 9 92.50 -27.46 136.22
CA TYR A 9 92.28 -27.47 137.67
C TYR A 9 93.21 -26.49 138.37
N SER A 10 92.85 -26.08 139.59
CA SER A 10 93.64 -25.06 140.29
C SER A 10 95.02 -25.56 140.72
N ASP A 11 96.10 -24.84 140.41
CA ASP A 11 97.47 -25.31 140.70
C ASP A 11 97.91 -25.03 142.14
N ARG A 12 97.62 -23.84 142.68
CA ARG A 12 98.29 -23.27 143.88
C ARG A 12 97.54 -23.38 145.20
N GLY A 13 96.37 -24.01 145.25
CA GLY A 13 95.64 -24.19 146.51
C GLY A 13 94.31 -24.91 146.39
N ASP A 14 93.73 -25.21 147.55
CA ASP A 14 92.37 -25.72 147.72
C ASP A 14 91.46 -24.56 148.17
N TYR A 15 90.31 -24.42 147.53
CA TYR A 15 89.38 -23.30 147.67
C TYR A 15 88.02 -23.76 148.19
N ALA A 16 87.31 -22.87 148.90
CA ALA A 16 85.86 -23.03 149.09
C ALA A 16 85.15 -22.96 147.73
N TRP A 17 83.95 -23.52 147.59
CA TRP A 17 83.30 -23.67 146.28
C TRP A 17 83.12 -22.33 145.54
N GLU A 18 82.69 -21.26 146.22
CA GLU A 18 82.54 -19.93 145.61
C GLU A 18 83.89 -19.36 145.13
N GLN A 19 84.96 -19.59 145.89
CA GLN A 19 86.31 -19.19 145.50
C GLN A 19 86.81 -20.02 144.31
N ALA A 20 86.49 -21.32 144.27
CA ALA A 20 86.80 -22.22 143.16
C ALA A 20 86.09 -21.78 141.87
N ARG A 21 84.82 -21.37 141.98
CA ARG A 21 84.06 -20.83 140.85
C ARG A 21 84.66 -19.54 140.31
N ASN A 22 84.95 -18.59 141.20
CA ASN A 22 85.55 -17.32 140.80
C ASN A 22 86.91 -17.53 140.11
N TYR A 23 87.71 -18.48 140.59
CA TYR A 23 88.95 -18.89 139.92
C TYR A 23 88.67 -19.39 138.49
N CYS A 24 87.71 -20.30 138.31
CA CYS A 24 87.40 -20.82 136.99
C CYS A 24 86.86 -19.75 136.03
N GLN A 25 86.04 -18.82 136.50
CA GLN A 25 85.51 -17.73 135.66
C GLN A 25 86.56 -16.66 135.32
N THR A 26 87.59 -16.52 136.16
CA THR A 26 88.66 -15.54 135.91
C THR A 26 89.64 -16.02 134.84
N PHE A 27 89.97 -17.32 134.84
CA PHE A 27 91.01 -17.88 133.97
C PHE A 27 90.47 -18.77 132.84
N PHE A 28 89.25 -19.25 132.94
CA PHE A 28 88.60 -20.17 132.00
C PHE A 28 87.13 -19.76 131.79
N THR A 29 86.25 -20.66 131.32
CA THR A 29 84.82 -20.36 131.14
C THR A 29 84.04 -20.41 132.45
N ASP A 30 84.01 -21.54 133.16
CA ASP A 30 83.40 -21.67 134.52
C ASP A 30 83.86 -23.01 135.15
N LEU A 31 83.35 -23.34 136.34
CA LEU A 31 83.45 -24.71 136.89
C LEU A 31 82.83 -25.72 135.92
N VAL A 32 83.43 -26.90 135.85
CA VAL A 32 83.05 -27.97 134.91
C VAL A 32 81.56 -28.29 134.99
N ALA A 33 80.94 -28.32 133.82
CA ALA A 33 79.58 -28.78 133.59
C ALA A 33 79.59 -30.10 132.82
N ILE A 34 79.48 -31.21 133.54
CA ILE A 34 79.59 -32.56 132.96
C ILE A 34 78.30 -32.91 132.20
N GLN A 35 78.44 -33.32 130.94
CA GLN A 35 77.32 -33.54 130.02
C GLN A 35 76.91 -35.00 129.91
N ASN A 36 77.86 -35.92 130.04
CA ASN A 36 77.61 -37.35 129.89
C ASN A 36 78.64 -38.20 130.67
N LYS A 37 78.40 -39.51 130.75
CA LYS A 37 79.28 -40.45 131.47
C LYS A 37 80.68 -40.58 130.86
N GLN A 38 80.84 -40.42 129.54
CA GLN A 38 82.14 -40.49 128.88
C GLN A 38 83.05 -39.35 129.34
N GLU A 39 82.49 -38.16 129.56
CA GLU A 39 83.21 -37.03 130.13
C GLU A 39 83.68 -37.31 131.56
N ILE A 40 82.86 -37.98 132.38
CA ILE A 40 83.27 -38.40 133.73
C ILE A 40 84.46 -39.37 133.68
N GLU A 41 84.40 -40.37 132.79
CA GLU A 41 85.49 -41.31 132.59
C GLU A 41 86.76 -40.59 132.11
N TYR A 42 86.61 -39.64 131.20
CA TYR A 42 87.70 -38.79 130.74
C TYR A 42 88.32 -38.00 131.88
N LEU A 43 87.52 -37.27 132.66
CA LEU A 43 87.99 -36.49 133.81
C LEU A 43 88.69 -37.38 134.85
N ASN A 44 88.11 -38.54 135.15
CA ASN A 44 88.66 -39.48 136.11
C ASN A 44 89.99 -40.10 135.63
N ARG A 45 90.17 -40.30 134.33
CA ARG A 45 91.44 -40.79 133.73
C ARG A 45 92.50 -39.68 133.69
N SER A 46 92.10 -38.48 133.27
CA SER A 46 93.01 -37.39 132.92
C SER A 46 93.49 -36.59 134.13
N LEU A 47 92.67 -36.44 135.18
CA LEU A 47 93.03 -35.65 136.36
C LEU A 47 93.88 -36.48 137.36
N PRO A 48 94.81 -35.86 138.10
CA PRO A 48 95.57 -36.54 139.14
C PRO A 48 94.72 -36.82 140.40
N PHE A 49 95.12 -37.82 141.19
CA PHE A 49 94.48 -38.07 142.49
C PHE A 49 94.75 -36.92 143.45
N HIS A 50 93.71 -36.43 144.15
CA HIS A 50 93.86 -35.44 145.21
C HIS A 50 93.11 -35.83 146.46
N LYS A 51 93.79 -35.77 147.61
CA LYS A 51 93.26 -36.21 148.92
C LYS A 51 92.01 -35.47 149.39
N ARG A 52 91.75 -34.26 148.88
CA ARG A 52 90.58 -33.43 149.21
C ARG A 52 89.56 -33.30 148.06
N TYR A 53 89.76 -34.05 146.98
CA TYR A 53 88.88 -34.10 145.81
C TYR A 53 88.76 -32.74 145.07
N TYR A 54 87.87 -32.68 144.07
CA TYR A 54 87.69 -31.54 143.18
C TYR A 54 86.25 -31.02 143.26
N TRP A 55 86.08 -29.70 143.23
CA TRP A 55 84.78 -29.06 143.06
C TRP A 55 84.35 -29.11 141.59
N ILE A 56 83.11 -29.54 141.36
CA ILE A 56 82.44 -29.43 140.06
C ILE A 56 81.32 -28.39 140.11
N GLY A 57 80.91 -27.90 138.95
CA GLY A 57 80.01 -26.76 138.79
C GLY A 57 78.54 -27.07 139.02
N ILE A 58 78.20 -28.12 139.77
CA ILE A 58 76.81 -28.47 140.07
C ILE A 58 76.45 -28.05 141.48
N ARG A 59 75.30 -27.38 141.60
CA ARG A 59 74.78 -26.85 142.85
C ARG A 59 73.27 -27.09 142.95
N LYS A 60 72.75 -27.26 144.16
CA LYS A 60 71.31 -27.38 144.38
C LYS A 60 70.67 -25.99 144.42
N LEU A 61 70.03 -25.59 143.33
CA LEU A 61 69.32 -24.31 143.21
C LEU A 61 67.82 -24.57 143.19
N HIS A 62 67.08 -24.01 144.15
CA HIS A 62 65.61 -24.11 144.22
C HIS A 62 65.10 -25.57 144.20
N GLY A 63 65.83 -26.49 144.84
CA GLY A 63 65.49 -27.92 144.89
C GLY A 63 65.99 -28.77 143.72
N THR A 64 66.52 -28.17 142.65
CA THR A 64 67.05 -28.88 141.47
C THR A 64 68.57 -28.79 141.39
N TRP A 65 69.24 -29.88 141.04
CA TRP A 65 70.67 -29.87 140.75
C TRP A 65 70.93 -29.25 139.38
N THR A 66 71.67 -28.14 139.35
CA THR A 66 71.87 -27.33 138.15
C THR A 66 73.36 -27.05 137.95
N TRP A 67 73.80 -27.16 136.70
CA TRP A 67 75.15 -26.76 136.29
C TRP A 67 75.23 -25.24 136.20
N VAL A 68 76.00 -24.61 137.07
CA VAL A 68 76.01 -23.15 137.19
C VAL A 68 76.64 -22.44 136.00
N GLY A 69 77.54 -23.11 135.26
CA GLY A 69 78.22 -22.56 134.08
C GLY A 69 77.35 -22.53 132.81
N THR A 70 76.52 -23.56 132.60
CA THR A 70 75.64 -23.66 131.41
C THR A 70 74.18 -23.30 131.70
N LYS A 71 73.83 -23.13 132.98
CA LYS A 71 72.46 -22.94 133.49
C LYS A 71 71.50 -24.09 133.14
N LYS A 72 72.03 -25.24 132.71
CA LYS A 72 71.24 -26.43 132.38
C LYS A 72 71.02 -27.28 133.65
N ALA A 73 69.81 -27.83 133.79
CA ALA A 73 69.50 -28.80 134.85
C ALA A 73 70.29 -30.10 134.63
N LEU A 74 70.59 -30.83 135.71
CA LEU A 74 71.24 -32.13 135.65
C LEU A 74 70.38 -33.12 134.85
N THR A 75 70.95 -33.71 133.81
CA THR A 75 70.33 -34.78 133.04
C THR A 75 70.61 -36.13 133.70
N LYS A 76 69.68 -37.09 133.52
CA LYS A 76 69.90 -38.49 133.97
C LYS A 76 71.13 -39.14 133.33
N GLU A 77 71.50 -38.68 132.12
CA GLU A 77 72.67 -39.18 131.39
C GLU A 77 73.99 -38.78 132.05
N ALA A 78 74.06 -37.59 132.66
CA ALA A 78 75.25 -37.11 133.36
C ALA A 78 75.30 -37.55 134.83
N GLU A 79 74.17 -37.93 135.42
CA GLU A 79 74.05 -38.25 136.85
C GLU A 79 75.02 -39.36 137.31
N ASN A 80 75.85 -39.08 138.33
CA ASN A 80 76.85 -40.02 138.81
C ASN A 80 77.16 -39.93 140.32
N TRP A 81 76.12 -39.90 141.16
CA TRP A 81 76.26 -39.90 142.61
C TRP A 81 76.89 -41.18 143.16
N ALA A 82 77.63 -41.04 144.27
CA ALA A 82 78.16 -42.16 145.05
C ALA A 82 77.03 -42.87 145.82
N ALA A 83 77.28 -44.11 146.24
CA ALA A 83 76.31 -44.86 147.02
C ALA A 83 75.85 -44.09 148.28
N ARG A 84 74.53 -43.89 148.41
CA ARG A 84 73.85 -43.13 149.48
C ARG A 84 74.02 -41.60 149.42
N GLU A 85 74.51 -41.06 148.31
CA GLU A 85 74.53 -39.63 148.01
C GLU A 85 73.48 -39.29 146.94
N PRO A 86 72.95 -38.05 146.90
CA PRO A 86 73.23 -36.94 147.82
C PRO A 86 72.44 -37.06 149.13
N ASN A 87 73.12 -36.89 150.27
CA ASN A 87 72.56 -37.15 151.60
C ASN A 87 72.20 -35.88 152.41
N ASN A 88 72.62 -34.70 151.96
CA ASN A 88 72.43 -33.40 152.62
C ASN A 88 72.75 -33.42 154.14
N ARG A 89 73.90 -33.97 154.51
CA ARG A 89 74.31 -34.13 155.91
C ARG A 89 74.39 -32.78 156.62
N ARG A 90 73.76 -32.68 157.81
CA ARG A 90 73.63 -31.44 158.62
C ARG A 90 72.86 -30.30 157.93
N SER A 91 72.10 -30.61 156.88
CA SER A 91 71.24 -29.65 156.15
C SER A 91 72.00 -28.45 155.57
N ASN A 92 73.29 -28.59 155.24
CA ASN A 92 74.14 -27.51 154.74
C ASN A 92 75.11 -27.93 153.61
N GLN A 93 74.72 -28.92 152.81
CA GLN A 93 75.49 -29.43 151.68
C GLN A 93 74.75 -29.19 150.36
N ASP A 94 75.12 -28.12 149.67
CA ASP A 94 74.52 -27.71 148.39
C ASP A 94 75.56 -27.60 147.26
N CYS A 95 76.84 -27.87 147.53
CA CYS A 95 77.94 -27.92 146.58
C CYS A 95 78.39 -29.36 146.35
N VAL A 96 79.00 -29.66 145.19
CA VAL A 96 79.29 -31.06 144.82
C VAL A 96 80.73 -31.27 144.45
N GLU A 97 81.31 -32.30 145.04
CA GLU A 97 82.65 -32.77 144.76
C GLU A 97 82.65 -34.04 143.90
N ILE A 98 83.76 -34.28 143.19
CA ILE A 98 83.99 -35.49 142.40
C ILE A 98 85.21 -36.28 142.89
N TYR A 99 85.04 -37.60 143.02
CA TYR A 99 86.05 -38.54 143.48
C TYR A 99 87.00 -38.99 142.38
N ILE A 100 87.94 -38.14 142.00
CA ILE A 100 88.97 -38.49 141.01
C ILE A 100 89.93 -39.56 141.56
N LYS A 101 90.04 -40.69 140.87
CA LYS A 101 90.97 -41.81 141.15
C LYS A 101 90.90 -42.35 142.58
N ARG A 102 89.73 -42.30 143.21
CA ARG A 102 89.51 -42.84 144.55
C ARG A 102 89.45 -44.38 144.49
N PRO A 103 90.07 -45.13 145.43
CA PRO A 103 90.10 -46.60 145.38
C PRO A 103 88.72 -47.27 145.32
N GLN A 104 87.70 -46.64 145.90
CA GLN A 104 86.30 -47.06 145.82
C GLN A 104 85.44 -45.86 145.40
N GLU A 105 84.42 -46.09 144.57
CA GLU A 105 83.53 -45.05 144.03
C GLU A 105 84.27 -43.98 143.18
N SER A 106 85.23 -44.39 142.34
CA SER A 106 85.97 -43.46 141.47
C SER A 106 85.04 -42.79 140.44
N GLY A 107 85.23 -41.49 140.22
CA GLY A 107 84.41 -40.65 139.33
C GLY A 107 83.03 -40.28 139.90
N LYS A 108 82.64 -40.87 141.04
CA LYS A 108 81.35 -40.60 141.68
C LYS A 108 81.33 -39.25 142.40
N TRP A 109 80.13 -38.74 142.62
CA TRP A 109 79.90 -37.43 143.22
C TRP A 109 79.32 -37.51 144.63
N ASN A 110 79.59 -36.47 145.40
CA ASN A 110 79.08 -36.31 146.76
C ASN A 110 78.68 -34.86 146.98
N ASP A 111 77.53 -34.63 147.62
CA ASP A 111 77.18 -33.30 148.10
C ASP A 111 77.94 -33.00 149.39
N GLU A 112 78.51 -31.81 149.44
CA GLU A 112 79.42 -31.40 150.49
C GLU A 112 79.23 -29.92 150.83
N SER A 113 79.60 -29.57 152.06
CA SER A 113 79.53 -28.20 152.54
C SER A 113 80.45 -27.32 151.70
N CYS A 114 79.89 -26.28 151.11
CA CYS A 114 80.59 -25.35 150.21
C CYS A 114 81.82 -24.69 150.83
N ASN A 115 81.92 -24.68 152.17
CA ASN A 115 83.05 -24.11 152.93
C ASN A 115 84.27 -25.03 153.00
N GLN A 116 84.15 -26.31 152.58
CA GLN A 116 85.29 -27.22 152.48
C GLN A 116 86.26 -26.77 151.39
N LYS A 117 87.57 -26.97 151.63
CA LYS A 117 88.61 -26.57 150.69
C LYS A 117 88.98 -27.73 149.77
N LYS A 118 88.79 -27.56 148.45
CA LYS A 118 89.08 -28.56 147.40
C LYS A 118 89.69 -27.90 146.15
N LYS A 119 90.20 -28.71 145.21
CA LYS A 119 90.69 -28.19 143.93
C LYS A 119 89.53 -27.68 143.07
N ALA A 120 89.67 -26.54 142.42
CA ALA A 120 88.69 -26.07 141.43
C ALA A 120 88.87 -26.86 140.13
N LEU A 121 87.80 -27.41 139.55
CA LEU A 121 87.85 -28.06 138.24
C LEU A 121 87.04 -27.22 137.23
N CYS A 122 87.73 -26.67 136.24
CA CYS A 122 87.25 -25.66 135.28
C CYS A 122 87.20 -26.20 133.84
N TYR A 123 86.37 -25.60 132.97
CA TYR A 123 86.38 -25.87 131.52
C TYR A 123 86.52 -24.58 130.69
N GLN A 124 86.89 -24.68 129.40
CA GLN A 124 87.00 -23.57 128.44
C GLN A 124 86.28 -23.88 127.10
N ALA A 125 85.37 -23.01 126.61
CA ALA A 125 84.52 -23.22 125.41
C ALA A 125 85.13 -22.85 124.02
N SER A 126 84.66 -23.49 122.94
CA SER A 126 85.25 -23.45 121.58
C SER A 126 84.43 -22.68 120.51
N CYS A 127 83.11 -22.86 120.40
CA CYS A 127 82.27 -22.09 119.49
C CYS A 127 82.24 -20.60 119.93
N GLN A 128 82.78 -19.74 119.07
CA GLN A 128 82.72 -18.27 119.15
C GLN A 128 81.55 -17.75 118.31
N PRO A 129 81.18 -16.45 118.29
CA PRO A 129 79.99 -15.99 117.53
C PRO A 129 80.10 -15.98 115.99
N PHE A 130 81.24 -16.32 115.39
CA PHE A 130 81.53 -16.21 113.94
C PHE A 130 81.71 -17.50 113.08
N PRO A 131 81.84 -18.74 113.61
CA PRO A 131 81.96 -19.93 112.77
C PRO A 131 80.75 -20.14 111.84
N CYS A 132 80.97 -20.85 110.73
CA CYS A 132 79.94 -21.27 109.75
C CYS A 132 79.40 -20.17 108.82
N SER A 133 80.18 -19.12 108.53
CA SER A 133 79.88 -18.05 107.56
C SER A 133 78.51 -17.35 107.73
N GLN A 134 77.90 -17.43 108.92
CA GLN A 134 76.49 -17.06 109.18
C GLN A 134 75.47 -17.78 108.29
N ARG A 135 75.89 -18.89 107.67
CA ARG A 135 75.14 -19.71 106.71
C ARG A 135 74.98 -21.16 107.21
N GLY A 136 75.18 -21.39 108.50
CA GLY A 136 74.97 -22.66 109.19
C GLY A 136 75.02 -22.52 110.70
N GLU A 137 74.74 -23.61 111.41
CA GLU A 137 74.79 -23.70 112.87
C GLU A 137 76.12 -24.35 113.34
N CYS A 138 76.77 -23.80 114.39
CA CYS A 138 78.00 -24.34 115.00
C CYS A 138 77.66 -25.44 116.00
N VAL A 139 78.14 -26.66 115.77
CA VAL A 139 77.91 -27.82 116.63
C VAL A 139 79.22 -28.23 117.31
N GLU A 140 79.22 -28.22 118.64
CA GLU A 140 80.36 -28.59 119.49
C GLU A 140 80.58 -30.11 119.52
N THR A 141 81.83 -30.55 119.41
CA THR A 141 82.23 -31.96 119.54
C THR A 141 83.47 -32.10 120.44
N ILE A 142 83.75 -33.30 120.97
CA ILE A 142 84.93 -33.52 121.83
C ILE A 142 86.19 -33.26 121.00
N GLY A 143 86.90 -32.17 121.27
CA GLY A 143 88.14 -31.84 120.57
C GLY A 143 87.99 -30.93 119.35
N SER A 144 86.77 -30.59 118.90
CA SER A 144 86.53 -29.87 117.64
C SER A 144 85.11 -29.25 117.58
N TYR A 145 84.79 -28.48 116.54
CA TYR A 145 83.42 -28.17 116.15
C TYR A 145 83.19 -28.59 114.68
N HIS A 146 81.94 -28.66 114.24
CA HIS A 146 81.59 -28.68 112.82
C HIS A 146 80.42 -27.75 112.53
N CYS A 147 80.23 -27.41 111.26
CA CYS A 147 79.11 -26.59 110.80
C CYS A 147 78.01 -27.44 110.19
N GLU A 148 76.75 -27.13 110.52
CA GLU A 148 75.57 -27.64 109.82
C GLU A 148 75.03 -26.55 108.90
N CYS A 149 75.28 -26.67 107.60
CA CYS A 149 74.95 -25.61 106.64
C CYS A 149 73.45 -25.50 106.36
N TYR A 150 72.97 -24.27 106.24
CA TYR A 150 71.62 -23.99 105.76
C TYR A 150 71.46 -24.43 104.29
N PRO A 151 70.22 -24.74 103.85
CA PRO A 151 69.98 -25.22 102.49
C PRO A 151 70.56 -24.27 101.43
N GLY A 152 71.32 -24.85 100.50
CA GLY A 152 71.94 -24.13 99.38
C GLY A 152 73.38 -23.67 99.63
N PHE A 153 73.93 -23.94 100.82
CA PHE A 153 75.32 -23.71 101.18
C PHE A 153 76.01 -25.02 101.57
N HIS A 154 77.32 -25.10 101.32
CA HIS A 154 78.16 -26.26 101.61
C HIS A 154 79.60 -25.83 101.86
N GLY A 155 80.46 -26.79 102.16
CA GLY A 155 81.83 -26.52 102.60
C GLY A 155 81.98 -26.66 104.12
N PRO A 156 83.23 -26.77 104.62
CA PRO A 156 83.51 -26.95 106.05
C PRO A 156 83.04 -25.78 106.92
N GLU A 157 82.96 -24.56 106.37
CA GLU A 157 82.46 -23.36 107.04
C GLU A 157 81.20 -22.77 106.35
N CYS A 158 80.51 -23.55 105.51
CA CYS A 158 79.36 -23.11 104.73
C CYS A 158 79.64 -21.92 103.79
N GLU A 159 80.88 -21.84 103.30
CA GLU A 159 81.41 -20.77 102.46
C GLU A 159 80.95 -20.88 101.00
N ASP A 160 80.72 -22.10 100.52
CA ASP A 160 80.37 -22.37 99.14
C ASP A 160 78.86 -22.36 98.92
N VAL A 161 78.43 -21.79 97.81
CA VAL A 161 77.02 -21.76 97.42
C VAL A 161 76.77 -22.75 96.28
N VAL A 162 75.63 -23.45 96.34
CA VAL A 162 75.22 -24.35 95.26
C VAL A 162 75.00 -23.54 93.98
N GLN A 163 75.60 -23.98 92.87
CA GLN A 163 75.47 -23.33 91.57
C GLN A 163 74.68 -24.18 90.59
N CYS A 164 73.60 -23.62 90.04
CA CYS A 164 72.79 -24.25 89.00
C CYS A 164 73.41 -24.07 87.61
N ALA A 165 72.99 -24.91 86.66
CA ALA A 165 73.42 -24.80 85.27
C ALA A 165 73.08 -23.41 84.68
N LYS A 166 74.02 -22.82 83.93
CA LYS A 166 73.82 -21.55 83.24
C LYS A 166 72.69 -21.68 82.21
N LEU A 167 71.74 -20.74 82.23
CA LEU A 167 70.62 -20.72 81.30
C LEU A 167 70.95 -19.89 80.04
N GLU A 168 70.83 -20.50 78.86
CA GLU A 168 71.02 -19.85 77.56
C GLU A 168 69.79 -20.08 76.65
N PRO A 169 68.67 -19.41 76.93
CA PRO A 169 67.43 -19.70 76.24
C PRO A 169 67.38 -19.00 74.86
N ARG A 170 66.78 -19.65 73.86
CA ARG A 170 66.63 -19.09 72.50
C ARG A 170 65.25 -18.47 72.30
N GLY A 171 65.19 -17.26 71.75
CA GLY A 171 63.92 -16.62 71.36
C GLY A 171 63.06 -16.07 72.51
N VAL A 172 63.61 -16.01 73.72
CA VAL A 172 62.93 -15.49 74.92
C VAL A 172 63.81 -14.45 75.59
N HIS A 173 63.21 -13.42 76.17
CA HIS A 173 63.93 -12.43 76.96
C HIS A 173 64.01 -12.90 78.41
N MET A 174 65.23 -13.01 78.94
CA MET A 174 65.49 -13.46 80.31
C MET A 174 66.09 -12.31 81.13
N ASN A 175 65.56 -12.08 82.32
CA ASN A 175 66.10 -11.12 83.29
C ASN A 175 66.32 -11.83 84.64
N CYS A 176 67.54 -11.82 85.16
CA CYS A 176 67.91 -12.58 86.35
C CYS A 176 68.39 -11.69 87.50
N SER A 177 68.12 -12.14 88.73
CA SER A 177 68.66 -11.59 89.98
C SER A 177 69.50 -12.65 90.69
N HIS A 178 70.72 -12.29 91.07
CA HIS A 178 71.76 -13.20 91.59
C HIS A 178 72.24 -12.77 92.98
N PRO A 179 71.48 -13.09 94.05
CA PRO A 179 71.79 -12.59 95.40
C PRO A 179 73.08 -13.17 96.01
N TYR A 180 73.50 -14.36 95.58
CA TYR A 180 74.68 -15.07 96.11
C TYR A 180 75.70 -15.43 95.03
N GLY A 181 75.65 -14.76 93.86
CA GLY A 181 76.50 -15.04 92.71
C GLY A 181 75.74 -15.62 91.51
N ASP A 182 76.40 -15.60 90.35
CA ASP A 182 75.78 -15.91 89.06
C ASP A 182 75.26 -17.35 88.98
N PHE A 183 73.95 -17.47 88.77
CA PHE A 183 73.21 -18.73 88.72
C PHE A 183 73.35 -19.59 89.98
N SER A 184 73.66 -18.98 91.12
CA SER A 184 73.77 -19.64 92.43
C SER A 184 72.41 -19.79 93.13
N TYR A 185 72.38 -20.54 94.22
CA TYR A 185 71.20 -20.74 95.06
C TYR A 185 70.41 -19.45 95.25
N ASN A 186 69.09 -19.54 95.19
CA ASN A 186 68.18 -18.40 95.32
C ASN A 186 68.23 -17.40 94.14
N SER A 187 69.04 -17.63 93.10
CA SER A 187 68.92 -16.89 91.84
C SER A 187 67.54 -17.05 91.23
N THR A 188 66.94 -15.95 90.79
CA THR A 188 65.61 -15.94 90.14
C THR A 188 65.71 -15.32 88.76
N CYS A 189 65.26 -16.05 87.74
CA CYS A 189 65.23 -15.61 86.35
C CYS A 189 63.79 -15.53 85.87
N VAL A 190 63.37 -14.35 85.41
CA VAL A 190 62.05 -14.08 84.84
C VAL A 190 62.14 -14.09 83.33
N PHE A 191 61.28 -14.86 82.68
CA PHE A 191 61.21 -15.01 81.23
C PHE A 191 60.02 -14.23 80.67
N ARG A 192 60.21 -13.63 79.50
CA ARG A 192 59.16 -12.94 78.75
C ARG A 192 59.26 -13.26 77.26
N CYS A 193 58.12 -13.58 76.66
CA CYS A 193 57.99 -13.74 75.22
C CYS A 193 57.90 -12.38 74.53
N GLN A 194 58.31 -12.35 73.26
CA GLN A 194 58.06 -11.21 72.38
C GLN A 194 56.56 -11.10 72.07
N LYS A 195 56.12 -9.90 71.67
CA LYS A 195 54.72 -9.66 71.29
C LYS A 195 54.27 -10.63 70.20
N GLY A 196 53.10 -11.25 70.37
CA GLY A 196 52.54 -12.23 69.43
C GLY A 196 52.91 -13.69 69.70
N PHE A 197 53.70 -13.95 70.74
CA PHE A 197 54.03 -15.28 71.22
C PHE A 197 53.57 -15.46 72.66
N GLU A 198 52.93 -16.59 72.94
CA GLU A 198 52.48 -17.00 74.28
C GLU A 198 53.51 -17.91 74.93
N GLN A 199 53.70 -17.75 76.24
CA GLN A 199 54.64 -18.53 77.02
C GLN A 199 54.03 -19.87 77.43
N ARG A 200 54.65 -20.96 77.01
CA ARG A 200 54.36 -22.31 77.50
C ARG A 200 55.42 -22.71 78.54
N GLY A 201 54.98 -22.96 79.77
CA GLY A 201 55.83 -23.30 80.90
C GLY A 201 55.89 -22.19 81.96
N VAL A 202 56.71 -22.39 82.99
CA VAL A 202 56.79 -21.51 84.16
C VAL A 202 57.62 -20.28 83.83
N GLY A 203 57.07 -19.07 84.04
CA GLY A 203 57.72 -17.80 83.66
C GLY A 203 58.79 -17.29 84.61
N THR A 204 59.03 -18.00 85.71
CA THR A 204 60.06 -17.64 86.68
C THR A 204 60.72 -18.90 87.19
N LEU A 205 62.03 -19.00 86.99
CA LEU A 205 62.84 -20.10 87.48
C LEU A 205 63.66 -19.66 88.68
N ARG A 206 63.76 -20.54 89.68
CA ARG A 206 64.58 -20.33 90.88
C ARG A 206 65.60 -21.46 91.04
N CYS A 207 66.85 -21.13 91.33
CA CYS A 207 67.88 -22.11 91.63
C CYS A 207 67.68 -22.68 93.04
N LEU A 208 67.47 -24.00 93.12
CA LEU A 208 67.16 -24.73 94.35
C LEU A 208 68.43 -25.26 95.04
N PRO A 209 68.36 -25.64 96.33
CA PRO A 209 69.47 -26.28 97.04
C PRO A 209 69.94 -27.59 96.40
N SER A 210 69.07 -28.24 95.61
CA SER A 210 69.33 -29.49 94.89
C SER A 210 70.20 -29.32 93.64
N GLN A 211 70.75 -28.12 93.39
CA GLN A 211 71.52 -27.80 92.19
C GLN A 211 70.70 -27.81 90.88
N GLN A 212 69.37 -27.82 90.99
CA GLN A 212 68.46 -27.80 89.86
C GLN A 212 67.62 -26.53 89.85
N TRP A 213 67.20 -26.12 88.66
CA TRP A 213 66.18 -25.10 88.51
C TRP A 213 64.81 -25.65 88.89
N SER A 214 63.93 -24.77 89.36
CA SER A 214 62.57 -25.14 89.76
C SER A 214 61.69 -25.74 88.65
N ALA A 215 62.05 -25.51 87.38
CA ALA A 215 61.43 -26.10 86.20
C ALA A 215 62.35 -25.93 84.97
N ASP A 216 61.98 -26.52 83.84
CA ASP A 216 62.64 -26.31 82.55
C ASP A 216 62.38 -24.90 82.00
N THR A 217 63.24 -24.45 81.08
CA THR A 217 63.10 -23.14 80.42
C THR A 217 61.80 -23.07 79.61
N PRO A 218 61.00 -21.99 79.76
CA PRO A 218 59.76 -21.86 79.02
C PRO A 218 60.01 -21.64 77.54
N THR A 219 59.09 -22.13 76.71
CA THR A 219 59.10 -21.95 75.25
C THR A 219 58.06 -20.93 74.84
N CYS A 220 58.38 -20.06 73.89
CA CYS A 220 57.42 -19.13 73.31
C CYS A 220 56.83 -19.72 72.02
N THR A 221 55.51 -19.94 72.00
CA THR A 221 54.78 -20.43 70.82
C THR A 221 53.97 -19.30 70.22
N ALA A 222 53.94 -19.18 68.90
CA ALA A 222 53.16 -18.13 68.24
C ALA A 222 51.67 -18.29 68.56
N ILE A 223 50.98 -17.18 68.83
CA ILE A 223 49.54 -17.19 69.15
C ILE A 223 48.75 -17.63 67.92
N SER A 224 47.85 -18.60 68.07
CA SER A 224 47.01 -19.11 66.98
C SER A 224 45.77 -18.24 66.77
N CYS A 225 45.43 -17.98 65.50
CA CYS A 225 44.14 -17.42 65.10
C CYS A 225 43.18 -18.53 64.62
N PRO A 226 41.86 -18.26 64.57
CA PRO A 226 40.90 -19.19 63.97
C PRO A 226 41.29 -19.55 62.53
N MET A 227 41.11 -20.81 62.13
CA MET A 227 41.39 -21.24 60.76
C MET A 227 40.47 -20.51 59.77
N LEU A 228 41.04 -19.97 58.69
CA LEU A 228 40.28 -19.32 57.62
C LEU A 228 39.94 -20.35 56.53
N SER A 229 38.72 -20.29 56.02
CA SER A 229 38.25 -21.08 54.88
C SER A 229 38.21 -20.22 53.62
N THR A 230 38.33 -20.87 52.46
CA THR A 230 38.11 -20.25 51.14
C THR A 230 36.67 -19.73 51.05
N PRO A 231 36.44 -18.47 50.61
CA PRO A 231 35.10 -17.98 50.26
C PRO A 231 34.49 -18.81 49.12
N ASP A 232 33.16 -18.91 49.06
CA ASP A 232 32.47 -19.50 47.91
C ASP A 232 32.78 -18.68 46.65
N GLN A 233 33.05 -19.35 45.52
CA GLN A 233 33.56 -18.76 44.27
C GLN A 233 34.85 -17.92 44.45
N GLY A 234 35.64 -18.21 45.48
CA GLY A 234 36.89 -17.52 45.79
C GLY A 234 38.10 -18.43 45.97
N GLU A 235 39.26 -17.82 46.05
CA GLU A 235 40.55 -18.46 46.29
C GLU A 235 41.22 -17.82 47.51
N LEU A 236 41.97 -18.63 48.26
CA LEU A 236 42.68 -18.22 49.46
C LEU A 236 44.16 -18.58 49.32
N ASN A 237 45.02 -17.56 49.43
CA ASN A 237 46.47 -17.76 49.42
C ASN A 237 47.08 -17.21 50.71
N CYS A 238 47.63 -18.10 51.54
CA CYS A 238 48.15 -17.76 52.85
C CYS A 238 49.66 -17.95 52.94
N SER A 239 50.34 -17.03 53.64
CA SER A 239 51.71 -17.20 54.10
C SER A 239 51.74 -17.37 55.61
N HIS A 240 52.49 -18.38 56.09
CA HIS A 240 52.52 -18.83 57.49
C HIS A 240 53.95 -18.81 58.05
N PRO A 241 54.48 -17.66 58.51
CA PRO A 241 55.88 -17.54 58.92
C PRO A 241 56.25 -18.34 60.18
N HIS A 242 55.28 -18.60 61.07
CA HIS A 242 55.49 -19.17 62.39
C HIS A 242 54.62 -20.41 62.69
N GLY A 243 53.99 -20.97 61.65
CA GLY A 243 53.00 -22.06 61.75
C GLY A 243 51.65 -21.69 61.14
N ASP A 244 50.85 -22.71 60.82
CA ASP A 244 49.58 -22.53 60.14
C ASP A 244 48.62 -21.67 60.98
N PHE A 245 48.15 -20.57 60.38
CA PHE A 245 47.24 -19.60 60.99
C PHE A 245 47.71 -19.03 62.34
N THR A 246 49.02 -18.90 62.56
CA THR A 246 49.59 -18.25 63.77
C THR A 246 49.91 -16.77 63.53
N PHE A 247 50.26 -16.04 64.61
CA PHE A 247 50.66 -14.63 64.59
C PHE A 247 51.60 -14.30 63.40
N GLY A 248 51.27 -13.22 62.67
CA GLY A 248 51.98 -12.80 61.47
C GLY A 248 51.58 -13.56 60.20
N SER A 249 50.69 -14.56 60.28
CA SER A 249 50.11 -15.17 59.08
C SER A 249 49.29 -14.14 58.30
N LYS A 250 49.51 -14.07 56.98
CA LYS A 250 48.77 -13.18 56.09
C LYS A 250 48.11 -13.98 54.98
N CYS A 251 46.80 -13.86 54.89
CA CYS A 251 45.98 -14.54 53.88
C CYS A 251 45.37 -13.51 52.93
N ALA A 252 45.66 -13.65 51.64
CA ALA A 252 45.07 -12.86 50.57
C ALA A 252 43.90 -13.61 49.92
N PHE A 253 42.86 -12.86 49.58
CA PHE A 253 41.62 -13.37 49.00
C PHE A 253 41.47 -12.86 47.58
N SER A 254 41.07 -13.74 46.66
CA SER A 254 40.71 -13.40 45.29
C SER A 254 39.40 -14.10 44.93
N CYS A 255 38.67 -13.54 43.96
CA CYS A 255 37.43 -14.14 43.46
C CYS A 255 37.64 -14.72 42.06
N GLN A 256 36.89 -15.77 41.75
CA GLN A 256 36.83 -16.31 40.39
C GLN A 256 36.26 -15.26 39.42
N SER A 257 36.58 -15.41 38.13
CA SER A 257 36.10 -14.51 37.08
C SER A 257 34.58 -14.37 37.12
N GLY A 258 34.08 -13.13 37.16
CA GLY A 258 32.65 -12.83 37.23
C GLY A 258 32.11 -12.58 38.64
N PHE A 259 32.96 -12.69 39.66
CA PHE A 259 32.65 -12.35 41.04
C PHE A 259 33.61 -11.26 41.55
N ALA A 260 33.09 -10.27 42.26
CA ALA A 260 33.84 -9.18 42.86
C ALA A 260 34.01 -9.41 44.36
N LEU A 261 35.22 -9.14 44.86
CA LEU A 261 35.54 -9.24 46.27
C LEU A 261 34.90 -8.08 47.03
N THR A 262 34.04 -8.39 48.00
CA THR A 262 33.45 -7.44 48.93
C THR A 262 34.04 -7.68 50.32
N GLY A 263 34.82 -6.72 50.80
CA GLY A 263 35.56 -6.81 52.05
C GLY A 263 37.06 -6.59 51.85
N PRO A 264 37.90 -6.89 52.86
CA PRO A 264 39.33 -6.69 52.78
C PRO A 264 40.02 -7.71 51.85
N GLU A 265 40.95 -7.25 51.00
CA GLU A 265 41.74 -8.08 50.07
C GLU A 265 42.71 -9.03 50.80
N SER A 266 43.10 -8.71 52.03
CA SER A 266 43.91 -9.60 52.85
C SER A 266 43.59 -9.42 54.34
N ARG A 267 43.78 -10.49 55.09
CA ARG A 267 43.65 -10.52 56.55
C ARG A 267 44.95 -10.99 57.16
N GLU A 268 45.28 -10.45 58.33
CA GLU A 268 46.50 -10.75 59.08
C GLU A 268 46.17 -11.21 60.50
N CYS A 269 46.84 -12.26 60.97
CA CYS A 269 46.67 -12.79 62.32
C CYS A 269 47.43 -11.92 63.33
N THR A 270 46.68 -11.27 64.22
CA THR A 270 47.22 -10.31 65.19
C THR A 270 47.70 -10.97 66.48
N ALA A 271 48.45 -10.22 67.29
CA ALA A 271 48.93 -10.68 68.60
C ALA A 271 47.79 -10.92 69.63
N ALA A 272 46.55 -10.58 69.29
CA ALA A 272 45.36 -10.88 70.11
C ALA A 272 44.74 -12.25 69.77
N GLY A 273 45.28 -12.98 68.79
CA GLY A 273 44.67 -14.23 68.30
C GLY A 273 43.44 -14.01 67.42
N THR A 274 43.28 -12.81 66.87
CA THR A 274 42.17 -12.47 65.95
C THR A 274 42.71 -11.99 64.60
N TRP A 275 41.93 -12.22 63.55
CA TRP A 275 42.21 -11.69 62.21
C TRP A 275 41.79 -10.24 62.10
N THR A 276 42.55 -9.45 61.33
CA THR A 276 42.18 -8.10 60.93
C THR A 276 40.97 -8.11 59.99
N GLY A 277 40.11 -7.08 60.10
CA GLY A 277 38.93 -6.88 59.25
C GLY A 277 37.87 -7.97 59.35
N ASP A 278 36.77 -7.77 58.62
CA ASP A 278 35.70 -8.77 58.49
C ASP A 278 36.04 -9.83 57.44
N SER A 279 35.32 -10.95 57.46
CA SER A 279 35.47 -12.00 56.44
C SER A 279 34.97 -11.50 55.08
N PRO A 280 35.82 -11.46 54.04
CA PRO A 280 35.39 -11.03 52.71
C PRO A 280 34.54 -12.11 52.02
N ARG A 281 33.72 -11.68 51.06
CA ARG A 281 32.84 -12.54 50.26
C ARG A 281 32.92 -12.18 48.78
N CYS A 282 32.76 -13.18 47.92
CA CYS A 282 32.71 -12.99 46.48
C CYS A 282 31.24 -12.86 46.05
N GLU A 283 30.87 -11.68 45.56
CA GLU A 283 29.52 -11.42 45.07
C GLU A 283 29.55 -11.37 43.54
N ALA A 284 28.54 -11.96 42.88
CA ALA A 284 28.46 -11.95 41.43
C ALA A 284 28.38 -10.50 40.92
N VAL A 285 29.17 -10.17 39.90
CA VAL A 285 29.19 -8.81 39.33
C VAL A 285 27.82 -8.49 38.74
N ALA A 286 27.21 -7.38 39.16
CA ALA A 286 25.91 -6.93 38.66
C ALA A 286 26.05 -6.20 37.31
N CYS A 287 25.17 -6.52 36.37
CA CYS A 287 24.96 -5.74 35.15
C CYS A 287 23.80 -4.73 35.34
N PRO A 288 23.73 -3.67 34.51
CA PRO A 288 22.57 -2.78 34.50
C PRO A 288 21.27 -3.55 34.31
N VAL A 289 20.24 -3.24 35.10
CA VAL A 289 18.92 -3.89 34.97
C VAL A 289 18.35 -3.66 33.57
N LEU A 290 17.92 -4.73 32.90
CA LEU A 290 17.27 -4.64 31.60
C LEU A 290 15.76 -4.42 31.77
N SER A 291 15.22 -3.45 31.05
CA SER A 291 13.78 -3.21 30.96
C SER A 291 13.16 -3.98 29.80
N VAL A 292 11.89 -4.35 29.93
CA VAL A 292 11.11 -4.91 28.82
C VAL A 292 11.01 -3.88 27.68
N PRO A 293 11.36 -4.24 26.42
CA PRO A 293 11.14 -3.35 25.27
C PRO A 293 9.65 -3.04 25.08
N ASP A 294 9.32 -1.84 24.60
CA ASP A 294 7.94 -1.52 24.22
C ASP A 294 7.44 -2.50 23.14
N GLN A 295 6.21 -2.99 23.29
CA GLN A 295 5.62 -4.06 22.47
C GLN A 295 6.46 -5.35 22.42
N GLY A 296 7.27 -5.59 23.45
CA GLY A 296 8.14 -6.76 23.59
C GLY A 296 7.90 -7.54 24.88
N GLU A 297 8.60 -8.65 24.98
CA GLU A 297 8.65 -9.53 26.14
C GLU A 297 10.11 -9.84 26.48
N LEU A 298 10.37 -9.99 27.78
CA LEU A 298 11.70 -10.28 28.31
C LEU A 298 11.62 -11.50 29.22
N ASN A 299 12.38 -12.54 28.88
CA ASN A 299 12.50 -13.74 29.71
C ASN A 299 13.95 -13.93 30.13
N CYS A 300 14.21 -13.83 31.42
CA CYS A 300 15.56 -13.88 31.98
C CYS A 300 15.76 -15.10 32.88
N SER A 301 16.98 -15.63 32.84
CA SER A 301 17.48 -16.65 33.78
C SER A 301 18.62 -16.05 34.60
N HIS A 302 18.56 -16.23 35.92
CA HIS A 302 19.41 -15.56 36.91
C HIS A 302 20.10 -16.59 37.82
N PRO A 303 21.19 -17.24 37.36
CA PRO A 303 21.83 -18.32 38.12
C PRO A 303 22.50 -17.86 39.42
N HIS A 304 22.92 -16.60 39.50
CA HIS A 304 23.68 -16.04 40.63
C HIS A 304 23.03 -14.77 41.21
N GLY A 305 21.72 -14.60 41.03
CA GLY A 305 20.97 -13.39 41.43
C GLY A 305 20.53 -12.52 40.25
N ASP A 306 19.59 -11.61 40.52
CA ASP A 306 18.93 -10.81 39.48
C ASP A 306 19.93 -9.92 38.74
N PHE A 307 20.00 -10.10 37.41
CA PHE A 307 20.87 -9.35 36.50
C PHE A 307 22.37 -9.39 36.85
N THR A 308 22.85 -10.46 37.50
CA THR A 308 24.29 -10.66 37.79
C THR A 308 24.99 -11.54 36.74
N PHE A 309 26.31 -11.66 36.84
CA PHE A 309 27.16 -12.46 35.94
C PHE A 309 26.55 -13.82 35.57
N GLY A 310 26.54 -14.13 34.28
CA GLY A 310 25.92 -15.34 33.74
C GLY A 310 24.41 -15.25 33.55
N SER A 311 23.76 -14.15 33.96
CA SER A 311 22.35 -13.91 33.64
C SER A 311 22.15 -13.83 32.13
N LYS A 312 21.16 -14.57 31.62
CA LYS A 312 20.83 -14.58 30.19
C LYS A 312 19.38 -14.22 29.98
N CYS A 313 19.15 -13.15 29.23
CA CYS A 313 17.84 -12.59 28.92
C CYS A 313 17.54 -12.74 27.43
N ALA A 314 16.43 -13.41 27.10
CA ALA A 314 15.92 -13.57 25.76
C ALA A 314 14.80 -12.55 25.49
N PHE A 315 14.78 -12.00 24.29
CA PHE A 315 13.82 -11.00 23.85
C PHE A 315 12.90 -11.57 22.77
N SER A 316 11.61 -11.31 22.90
CA SER A 316 10.60 -11.56 21.87
C SER A 316 9.76 -10.32 21.65
N CYS A 317 9.18 -10.17 20.45
CA CYS A 317 8.26 -9.08 20.14
C CYS A 317 6.84 -9.63 20.03
N GLN A 318 5.86 -8.79 20.37
CA GLN A 318 4.45 -9.10 20.14
C GLN A 318 4.16 -9.18 18.62
N THR A 319 3.07 -9.85 18.27
CA THR A 319 2.65 -10.02 16.88
C THR A 319 2.55 -8.67 16.17
N GLY A 320 3.15 -8.57 14.98
CA GLY A 320 3.17 -7.34 14.18
C GLY A 320 4.39 -6.43 14.41
N PHE A 321 5.29 -6.82 15.32
CA PHE A 321 6.55 -6.14 15.58
C PHE A 321 7.73 -7.08 15.32
N ALA A 322 8.76 -6.56 14.65
CA ALA A 322 10.00 -7.27 14.38
C ALA A 322 11.08 -6.90 15.41
N LEU A 323 11.85 -7.89 15.83
CA LEU A 323 12.96 -7.69 16.75
C LEU A 323 14.18 -7.12 15.99
N THR A 324 14.57 -5.89 16.35
CA THR A 324 15.79 -5.25 15.85
C THR A 324 16.86 -5.30 16.95
N GLY A 325 17.91 -6.10 16.71
CA GLY A 325 19.02 -6.31 17.66
C GLY A 325 19.24 -7.80 17.99
N PRO A 326 20.05 -8.12 19.02
CA PRO A 326 20.34 -9.49 19.41
C PRO A 326 19.15 -10.19 20.09
N LYS A 327 18.83 -11.44 19.71
CA LYS A 327 17.72 -12.24 20.28
C LYS A 327 17.89 -12.58 21.77
N SER A 328 19.12 -12.54 22.27
CA SER A 328 19.42 -12.71 23.68
C SER A 328 20.67 -11.94 24.07
N ARG A 329 20.72 -11.46 25.30
CA ARG A 329 21.91 -10.81 25.88
C ARG A 329 22.32 -11.55 27.15
N GLU A 330 23.62 -11.58 27.41
CA GLU A 330 24.23 -12.24 28.56
C GLU A 330 25.07 -11.25 29.38
N CYS A 331 24.99 -11.34 30.71
CA CYS A 331 25.76 -10.49 31.62
C CYS A 331 27.19 -11.03 31.77
N THR A 332 28.16 -10.23 31.35
CA THR A 332 29.58 -10.62 31.33
C THR A 332 30.29 -10.32 32.65
N ALA A 333 31.48 -10.89 32.84
CA ALA A 333 32.31 -10.66 34.03
C ALA A 333 32.75 -9.19 34.20
N ALA A 334 32.64 -8.37 33.16
CA ALA A 334 32.91 -6.93 33.20
C ALA A 334 31.73 -6.10 33.73
N GLY A 335 30.58 -6.73 34.07
CA GLY A 335 29.38 -6.01 34.49
C GLY A 335 28.64 -5.33 33.32
N THR A 336 28.86 -5.80 32.10
CA THR A 336 28.17 -5.30 30.89
C THR A 336 27.44 -6.41 30.16
N TRP A 337 26.35 -6.06 29.49
CA TRP A 337 25.60 -6.98 28.64
C TRP A 337 26.27 -7.14 27.27
N THR A 338 26.26 -8.36 26.74
CA THR A 338 26.69 -8.63 25.36
C THR A 338 25.78 -7.94 24.35
N GLY A 339 26.36 -7.41 23.27
CA GLY A 339 25.63 -6.82 22.15
C GLY A 339 24.89 -5.52 22.49
N ASP A 340 24.32 -4.90 21.46
CA ASP A 340 23.58 -3.64 21.56
C ASP A 340 22.17 -3.83 22.14
N SER A 341 21.49 -2.71 22.42
CA SER A 341 20.11 -2.73 22.88
C SER A 341 19.15 -3.29 21.83
N THR A 342 18.19 -4.09 22.30
CA THR A 342 17.12 -4.69 21.49
C THR A 342 15.86 -3.83 21.55
N ARG A 343 15.21 -3.64 20.40
CA ARG A 343 13.90 -2.95 20.32
C ARG A 343 12.96 -3.68 19.36
N CYS A 344 11.67 -3.54 19.60
CA CYS A 344 10.62 -4.06 18.73
C CYS A 344 10.10 -2.93 17.84
N GLU A 345 10.27 -3.06 16.53
CA GLU A 345 9.81 -2.07 15.55
C GLU A 345 8.62 -2.64 14.79
N ALA A 346 7.59 -1.82 14.56
CA ALA A 346 6.40 -2.25 13.83
C ALA A 346 6.78 -2.66 12.40
N ILE A 347 6.26 -3.81 11.96
CA ILE A 347 6.59 -4.34 10.63
C ILE A 347 6.06 -3.40 9.55
N SER A 348 6.93 -2.95 8.65
CA SER A 348 6.57 -2.05 7.55
C SER A 348 5.94 -2.82 6.38
N CYS A 349 4.85 -2.29 5.84
CA CYS A 349 4.30 -2.71 4.57
C CYS A 349 4.84 -1.83 3.43
N PRO A 350 4.77 -2.29 2.15
CA PRO A 350 5.09 -1.45 1.00
C PRO A 350 4.32 -0.13 1.02
N MET A 351 4.97 0.99 0.75
CA MET A 351 4.31 2.29 0.70
C MET A 351 3.21 2.28 -0.38
N LEU A 352 2.00 2.71 0.00
CA LEU A 352 0.89 2.85 -0.95
C LEU A 352 0.90 4.24 -1.58
N SER A 353 0.68 4.28 -2.90
CA SER A 353 0.48 5.53 -3.64
C SER A 353 -1.01 5.76 -3.89
N THR A 354 -1.38 7.03 -4.06
CA THR A 354 -2.71 7.42 -4.51
C THR A 354 -3.00 6.82 -5.88
N PRO A 355 -4.15 6.13 -6.08
CA PRO A 355 -4.58 5.71 -7.41
C PRO A 355 -4.77 6.92 -8.33
N ASP A 356 -4.55 6.74 -9.64
CA ASP A 356 -4.86 7.79 -10.62
C ASP A 356 -6.36 8.13 -10.55
N GLN A 357 -6.70 9.42 -10.61
CA GLN A 357 -8.06 9.96 -10.37
C GLN A 357 -8.68 9.54 -9.02
N GLY A 358 -7.86 9.17 -8.04
CA GLY A 358 -8.27 8.75 -6.71
C GLY A 358 -7.73 9.65 -5.59
N GLN A 359 -8.14 9.33 -4.37
CA GLN A 359 -7.63 9.89 -3.12
C GLN A 359 -7.31 8.75 -2.16
N LEU A 360 -6.28 8.95 -1.35
CA LEU A 360 -5.82 8.00 -0.35
C LEU A 360 -5.83 8.70 1.01
N ASN A 361 -6.55 8.13 1.96
CA ASN A 361 -6.54 8.60 3.34
C ASN A 361 -6.09 7.46 4.25
N CYS A 362 -4.93 7.63 4.89
CA CYS A 362 -4.32 6.63 5.74
C CYS A 362 -4.31 7.06 7.20
N SER A 363 -4.57 6.09 8.07
CA SER A 363 -4.39 6.19 9.51
C SER A 363 -3.24 5.28 9.92
N HIS A 364 -2.23 5.86 10.56
CA HIS A 364 -0.98 5.18 10.93
C HIS A 364 -0.87 5.11 12.45
N LEU A 365 -0.94 3.90 13.02
CA LEU A 365 -0.94 3.70 14.47
C LEU A 365 0.47 3.67 15.07
N HIS A 366 1.41 3.00 14.39
CA HIS A 366 2.77 2.75 14.87
C HIS A 366 3.87 3.34 13.95
N GLY A 367 3.48 4.26 13.06
CA GLY A 367 4.35 4.87 12.04
C GLY A 367 3.83 4.66 10.61
N ASP A 368 4.36 5.43 9.67
CA ASP A 368 3.87 5.46 8.29
C ASP A 368 3.96 4.08 7.62
N PHE A 369 2.81 3.60 7.12
CA PHE A 369 2.65 2.32 6.44
C PHE A 369 3.16 1.10 7.24
N THR A 370 3.10 1.14 8.57
CA THR A 370 3.44 0.02 9.46
C THR A 370 2.24 -0.81 9.87
N PHE A 371 2.47 -1.97 10.52
CA PHE A 371 1.44 -2.87 11.03
C PHE A 371 0.28 -2.13 11.72
N GLY A 372 -0.96 -2.49 11.37
CA GLY A 372 -2.17 -1.83 11.84
C GLY A 372 -2.51 -0.53 11.11
N SER A 373 -1.69 -0.06 10.16
CA SER A 373 -2.06 1.06 9.28
C SER A 373 -3.26 0.67 8.43
N LYS A 374 -4.27 1.54 8.39
CA LYS A 374 -5.47 1.37 7.56
C LYS A 374 -5.62 2.54 6.60
N CYS A 375 -5.64 2.22 5.32
CA CYS A 375 -5.75 3.18 4.23
C CYS A 375 -7.07 2.99 3.49
N ALA A 376 -7.89 4.04 3.44
CA ALA A 376 -9.14 4.09 2.70
C ALA A 376 -8.94 4.78 1.35
N PHE A 377 -9.61 4.25 0.32
CA PHE A 377 -9.54 4.73 -1.05
C PHE A 377 -10.87 5.32 -1.47
N SER A 378 -10.83 6.45 -2.17
CA SER A 378 -11.99 7.05 -2.82
C SER A 378 -11.63 7.55 -4.21
N CYS A 379 -12.60 7.65 -5.09
CA CYS A 379 -12.40 8.15 -6.45
C CYS A 379 -12.96 9.57 -6.59
N GLN A 380 -12.36 10.35 -7.49
CA GLN A 380 -12.89 11.65 -7.86
C GLN A 380 -14.22 11.48 -8.60
N THR A 381 -15.03 12.55 -8.63
CA THR A 381 -16.32 12.56 -9.32
C THR A 381 -16.18 12.11 -10.77
N GLY A 382 -17.02 11.16 -11.20
CA GLY A 382 -16.99 10.60 -12.55
C GLY A 382 -16.15 9.31 -12.70
N PHE A 383 -15.50 8.86 -11.62
CA PHE A 383 -14.78 7.60 -11.55
C PHE A 383 -15.34 6.71 -10.43
N ALA A 384 -15.44 5.41 -10.69
CA ALA A 384 -15.90 4.41 -9.74
C ALA A 384 -14.72 3.58 -9.22
N LEU A 385 -14.74 3.27 -7.91
CA LEU A 385 -13.72 2.44 -7.28
C LEU A 385 -13.97 0.98 -7.63
N THR A 386 -12.97 0.34 -8.26
CA THR A 386 -12.96 -1.09 -8.53
C THR A 386 -11.91 -1.75 -7.65
N GLY A 387 -12.35 -2.54 -6.67
CA GLY A 387 -11.50 -3.19 -5.68
C GLY A 387 -11.97 -2.91 -4.24
N PRO A 388 -11.14 -3.23 -3.22
CA PRO A 388 -11.49 -2.99 -1.82
C PRO A 388 -11.48 -1.49 -1.46
N GLU A 389 -12.46 -1.04 -0.69
CA GLU A 389 -12.58 0.35 -0.21
C GLU A 389 -11.51 0.75 0.81
N SER A 390 -10.92 -0.23 1.50
CA SER A 390 -9.79 -0.01 2.40
C SER A 390 -8.85 -1.21 2.43
N ARG A 391 -7.58 -0.94 2.71
CA ARG A 391 -6.54 -1.95 2.92
C ARG A 391 -5.88 -1.74 4.27
N GLU A 392 -5.45 -2.83 4.88
CA GLU A 392 -4.82 -2.84 6.21
C GLU A 392 -3.46 -3.55 6.16
N CYS A 393 -2.46 -2.98 6.82
CA CYS A 393 -1.12 -3.55 6.90
C CYS A 393 -1.07 -4.67 7.95
N THR A 394 -0.78 -5.90 7.50
CA THR A 394 -0.80 -7.10 8.34
C THR A 394 0.55 -7.37 9.01
N ALA A 395 0.55 -8.27 10.00
CA ALA A 395 1.77 -8.69 10.70
C ALA A 395 2.78 -9.44 9.79
N ALA A 396 2.39 -9.80 8.57
CA ALA A 396 3.28 -10.37 7.56
C ALA A 396 4.03 -9.31 6.75
N GLY A 397 3.78 -8.01 6.97
CA GLY A 397 4.33 -6.93 6.16
C GLY A 397 3.67 -6.79 4.78
N THR A 398 2.46 -7.31 4.63
CA THR A 398 1.67 -7.20 3.39
C THR A 398 0.33 -6.53 3.63
N TRP A 399 -0.17 -5.81 2.64
CA TRP A 399 -1.52 -5.22 2.66
C TRP A 399 -2.59 -6.27 2.36
N THR A 400 -3.75 -6.15 3.02
CA THR A 400 -4.93 -6.95 2.70
C THR A 400 -5.51 -6.58 1.33
N GLY A 401 -6.07 -7.58 0.62
CA GLY A 401 -6.73 -7.41 -0.67
C GLY A 401 -5.81 -6.96 -1.82
N ASP A 402 -6.39 -6.82 -3.00
CA ASP A 402 -5.69 -6.31 -4.19
C ASP A 402 -5.68 -4.77 -4.22
N THR A 403 -4.79 -4.20 -5.04
CA THR A 403 -4.71 -2.73 -5.21
C THR A 403 -5.95 -2.22 -5.96
N PRO A 404 -6.76 -1.33 -5.37
CA PRO A 404 -7.95 -0.80 -6.03
C PRO A 404 -7.59 0.23 -7.10
N ARG A 405 -8.47 0.39 -8.08
CA ARG A 405 -8.31 1.32 -9.22
C ARG A 405 -9.58 2.13 -9.43
N CYS A 406 -9.42 3.40 -9.82
CA CYS A 406 -10.52 4.27 -10.20
C CYS A 406 -10.73 4.18 -11.71
N GLU A 407 -11.89 3.68 -12.13
CA GLU A 407 -12.24 3.54 -13.55
C GLU A 407 -13.33 4.55 -13.91
N ALA A 408 -13.22 5.18 -15.07
CA ALA A 408 -14.20 6.17 -15.51
C ALA A 408 -15.58 5.51 -15.67
N ILE A 409 -16.62 6.18 -15.16
CA ILE A 409 -17.98 5.64 -15.20
C ILE A 409 -18.45 5.54 -16.65
N THR A 410 -18.91 4.36 -17.05
CA THR A 410 -19.37 4.08 -18.41
C THR A 410 -20.81 4.52 -18.62
N CYS A 411 -21.08 5.25 -19.69
CA CYS A 411 -22.44 5.52 -20.19
C CYS A 411 -22.86 4.46 -21.21
N PRO A 412 -24.18 4.30 -21.47
CA PRO A 412 -24.67 3.43 -22.54
C PRO A 412 -24.05 3.78 -23.90
N VAL A 413 -23.64 2.78 -24.68
CA VAL A 413 -23.03 3.01 -26.01
C VAL A 413 -24.02 3.70 -26.94
N LEU A 414 -23.62 4.84 -27.51
CA LEU A 414 -24.40 5.56 -28.52
C LEU A 414 -24.07 5.04 -29.92
N ARG A 415 -25.08 5.07 -30.81
CA ARG A 415 -24.94 4.70 -32.22
C ARG A 415 -25.40 5.86 -33.09
N ALA A 416 -24.87 5.94 -34.31
CA ALA A 416 -25.35 6.91 -35.29
C ALA A 416 -26.82 6.65 -35.62
N PRO A 417 -27.67 7.69 -35.64
CA PRO A 417 -29.06 7.56 -36.06
C PRO A 417 -29.14 7.23 -37.56
N ASP A 418 -30.22 6.59 -37.99
CA ASP A 418 -30.46 6.30 -39.41
C ASP A 418 -30.40 7.58 -40.24
N GLN A 419 -29.67 7.55 -41.37
CA GLN A 419 -29.37 8.73 -42.21
C GLN A 419 -28.62 9.86 -41.47
N GLY A 420 -27.90 9.52 -40.40
CA GLY A 420 -27.06 10.44 -39.65
C GLY A 420 -25.64 9.92 -39.44
N MET A 421 -24.81 10.78 -38.86
CA MET A 421 -23.41 10.53 -38.52
C MET A 421 -23.19 10.85 -37.03
N LEU A 422 -22.33 10.07 -36.39
CA LEU A 422 -21.93 10.23 -35.00
C LEU A 422 -20.43 10.46 -34.94
N ASN A 423 -20.01 11.55 -34.31
CA ASN A 423 -18.60 11.83 -34.04
C ASN A 423 -18.41 12.01 -32.54
N CYS A 424 -17.60 11.14 -31.93
CA CYS A 424 -17.37 11.14 -30.50
C CYS A 424 -15.90 11.43 -30.18
N SER A 425 -15.67 12.21 -29.13
CA SER A 425 -14.38 12.35 -28.48
C SER A 425 -14.43 11.68 -27.11
N HIS A 426 -13.50 10.75 -26.89
CA HIS A 426 -13.42 9.90 -25.71
C HIS A 426 -12.16 10.24 -24.91
N LEU A 427 -12.33 10.91 -23.77
CA LEU A 427 -11.19 11.38 -22.98
C LEU A 427 -10.58 10.28 -22.07
N HIS A 428 -11.44 9.44 -21.49
CA HIS A 428 -11.05 8.44 -20.49
C HIS A 428 -11.42 6.99 -20.90
N GLY A 429 -11.77 6.78 -22.17
CA GLY A 429 -12.25 5.50 -22.70
C GLY A 429 -13.56 5.66 -23.49
N ASP A 430 -13.89 4.64 -24.27
CA ASP A 430 -15.06 4.65 -25.14
C ASP A 430 -16.36 4.79 -24.34
N PHE A 431 -17.11 5.85 -24.60
CA PHE A 431 -18.38 6.18 -23.94
C PHE A 431 -18.30 6.30 -22.41
N THR A 432 -17.15 6.68 -21.85
CA THR A 432 -17.00 6.95 -20.41
C THR A 432 -17.24 8.41 -20.04
N PHE A 433 -17.29 8.72 -18.75
CA PHE A 433 -17.42 10.08 -18.19
C PHE A 433 -16.57 11.11 -18.94
N GLY A 434 -17.19 12.24 -19.31
CA GLY A 434 -16.57 13.30 -20.10
C GLY A 434 -16.53 13.05 -21.61
N SER A 435 -16.96 11.88 -22.10
CA SER A 435 -17.12 11.64 -23.54
C SER A 435 -18.15 12.61 -24.12
N LYS A 436 -17.83 13.22 -25.26
CA LYS A 436 -18.72 14.14 -25.99
C LYS A 436 -19.00 13.59 -27.38
N CYS A 437 -20.27 13.38 -27.69
CA CYS A 437 -20.73 12.80 -28.94
C CYS A 437 -21.64 13.79 -29.66
N ALA A 438 -21.20 14.26 -30.82
CA ALA A 438 -21.94 15.16 -31.69
C ALA A 438 -22.63 14.40 -32.82
N PHE A 439 -23.88 14.77 -33.08
CA PHE A 439 -24.75 14.16 -34.09
C PHE A 439 -24.94 15.14 -35.25
N SER A 440 -24.90 14.61 -36.47
CA SER A 440 -25.28 15.36 -37.67
C SER A 440 -26.10 14.48 -38.61
N CYS A 441 -26.93 15.10 -39.45
CA CYS A 441 -27.73 14.40 -40.44
C CYS A 441 -27.11 14.52 -41.82
N GLN A 442 -27.33 13.50 -42.66
CA GLN A 442 -26.97 13.57 -44.07
C GLN A 442 -27.82 14.61 -44.80
N THR A 443 -27.35 15.06 -45.96
CA THR A 443 -28.05 16.07 -46.77
C THR A 443 -29.49 15.65 -47.05
N GLY A 444 -30.44 16.57 -46.86
CA GLY A 444 -31.88 16.30 -47.04
C GLY A 444 -32.61 15.82 -45.79
N PHE A 445 -31.91 15.67 -44.66
CA PHE A 445 -32.48 15.34 -43.36
C PHE A 445 -32.12 16.40 -42.31
N VAL A 446 -33.04 16.67 -41.39
CA VAL A 446 -32.87 17.61 -40.27
C VAL A 446 -32.83 16.86 -38.94
N LEU A 447 -31.93 17.27 -38.05
CA LEU A 447 -31.77 16.68 -36.73
C LEU A 447 -32.91 17.11 -35.81
N THR A 448 -33.61 16.14 -35.22
CA THR A 448 -34.63 16.35 -34.18
C THR A 448 -34.10 15.83 -32.85
N GLY A 449 -33.72 16.74 -31.95
CA GLY A 449 -33.14 16.43 -30.64
C GLY A 449 -31.95 17.33 -30.33
N LEU A 450 -31.16 16.96 -29.32
CA LEU A 450 -29.95 17.69 -28.94
C LEU A 450 -28.80 17.33 -29.90
N GLU A 451 -28.03 18.32 -30.34
CA GLU A 451 -26.93 18.13 -31.31
C GLU A 451 -25.70 17.44 -30.71
N SER A 452 -25.50 17.54 -29.39
CA SER A 452 -24.33 17.01 -28.71
C SER A 452 -24.72 16.46 -27.34
N HIS A 453 -24.27 15.25 -27.03
CA HIS A 453 -24.42 14.63 -25.72
C HIS A 453 -23.08 14.53 -24.99
N GLU A 454 -23.13 14.68 -23.67
CA GLU A 454 -21.97 14.52 -22.78
C GLU A 454 -22.29 13.41 -21.75
N CYS A 455 -21.33 12.51 -21.51
CA CYS A 455 -21.48 11.45 -20.52
C CYS A 455 -21.24 12.01 -19.12
N MET A 456 -22.28 11.99 -18.28
CA MET A 456 -22.25 12.56 -16.93
C MET A 456 -21.67 11.59 -15.90
N ALA A 457 -21.28 12.11 -14.74
CA ALA A 457 -20.73 11.33 -13.62
C ALA A 457 -21.74 10.32 -13.02
N THR A 458 -23.02 10.42 -13.38
CA THR A 458 -24.08 9.46 -13.02
C THR A 458 -24.11 8.22 -13.92
N GLY A 459 -23.31 8.18 -14.99
CA GLY A 459 -23.36 7.11 -15.99
C GLY A 459 -24.50 7.26 -17.00
N THR A 460 -25.07 8.47 -17.12
CA THR A 460 -26.14 8.79 -18.08
C THR A 460 -25.72 9.93 -19.01
N TRP A 461 -26.24 9.93 -20.23
CA TRP A 461 -26.06 11.03 -21.17
C TRP A 461 -26.93 12.24 -20.80
N THR A 462 -26.53 13.44 -21.23
CA THR A 462 -27.29 14.68 -21.02
C THR A 462 -28.65 14.72 -21.72
N GLY A 463 -28.94 13.79 -22.63
CA GLY A 463 -30.24 13.66 -23.29
C GLY A 463 -30.38 12.33 -24.03
N ASP A 464 -31.57 12.11 -24.60
CA ASP A 464 -31.89 10.93 -25.40
C ASP A 464 -31.40 11.07 -26.85
N ALA A 465 -31.10 9.93 -27.48
CA ALA A 465 -30.55 9.88 -28.84
C ALA A 465 -31.44 10.63 -29.87
N PRO A 466 -30.88 11.58 -30.65
CA PRO A 466 -31.63 12.37 -31.62
C PRO A 466 -31.98 11.54 -32.87
N ARG A 467 -32.94 12.03 -33.65
CA ARG A 467 -33.39 11.39 -34.89
C ARG A 467 -33.24 12.30 -36.10
N CYS A 468 -32.78 11.77 -37.22
CA CYS A 468 -32.78 12.48 -38.51
C CYS A 468 -34.12 12.28 -39.21
N LYS A 469 -34.83 13.37 -39.49
CA LYS A 469 -36.10 13.36 -40.24
C LYS A 469 -35.90 13.98 -41.60
N ALA A 470 -36.47 13.38 -42.65
CA ALA A 470 -36.39 13.95 -43.99
C ALA A 470 -37.06 15.33 -44.02
N ILE A 471 -36.45 16.27 -44.72
CA ILE A 471 -36.97 17.63 -44.86
C ILE A 471 -38.26 17.56 -45.68
N ALA A 472 -39.35 18.12 -45.16
CA ALA A 472 -40.64 18.14 -45.83
C ALA A 472 -40.71 19.29 -46.84
N CYS A 473 -41.20 19.01 -48.05
CA CYS A 473 -41.62 20.01 -49.00
C CYS A 473 -43.12 20.35 -48.83
N PRO A 474 -43.58 21.51 -49.31
CA PRO A 474 -45.01 21.84 -49.32
C PRO A 474 -45.82 20.75 -50.05
N VAL A 475 -46.99 20.39 -49.51
CA VAL A 475 -47.86 19.37 -50.14
C VAL A 475 -48.28 19.84 -51.54
N LEU A 476 -48.14 18.95 -52.53
CA LEU A 476 -48.60 19.20 -53.90
C LEU A 476 -49.99 18.63 -54.09
N ASN A 477 -50.84 19.38 -54.79
CA ASN A 477 -52.17 18.94 -55.20
C ASN A 477 -52.21 18.72 -56.71
N ALA A 478 -53.12 17.86 -57.17
CA ALA A 478 -53.36 17.69 -58.60
C ALA A 478 -53.86 19.01 -59.22
N PRO A 479 -53.34 19.43 -60.40
CA PRO A 479 -53.84 20.59 -61.11
C PRO A 479 -55.29 20.34 -61.59
N ASP A 480 -56.07 21.42 -61.72
CA ASP A 480 -57.44 21.32 -62.25
C ASP A 480 -57.45 20.61 -63.62
N GLN A 481 -58.35 19.65 -63.81
CA GLN A 481 -58.40 18.77 -64.99
C GLN A 481 -57.11 17.95 -65.24
N GLY A 482 -56.34 17.69 -64.18
CA GLY A 482 -55.16 16.85 -64.19
C GLY A 482 -55.15 15.78 -63.09
N GLN A 483 -54.11 14.94 -63.12
CA GLN A 483 -53.84 13.88 -62.17
C GLN A 483 -52.41 14.03 -61.64
N LEU A 484 -52.23 13.67 -60.37
CA LEU A 484 -50.96 13.68 -59.67
C LEU A 484 -50.63 12.26 -59.22
N ASN A 485 -49.44 11.78 -59.57
CA ASN A 485 -48.92 10.51 -59.06
C ASN A 485 -47.56 10.74 -58.41
N CYS A 486 -47.45 10.46 -57.12
CA CYS A 486 -46.24 10.72 -56.34
C CYS A 486 -45.62 9.42 -55.83
N SER A 487 -44.30 9.34 -55.89
CA SER A 487 -43.50 8.33 -55.21
C SER A 487 -42.76 8.96 -54.03
N HIS A 488 -43.06 8.50 -52.82
CA HIS A 488 -42.53 9.03 -51.57
C HIS A 488 -41.46 8.09 -51.00
N LEU A 489 -40.18 8.43 -51.16
CA LEU A 489 -39.08 7.58 -50.72
C LEU A 489 -38.81 7.64 -49.21
N HIS A 490 -38.95 8.83 -48.62
CA HIS A 490 -38.61 9.10 -47.21
C HIS A 490 -39.77 9.71 -46.40
N GLY A 491 -41.00 9.47 -46.84
CA GLY A 491 -42.24 10.01 -46.26
C GLY A 491 -42.97 10.96 -47.21
N ASP A 492 -44.24 11.23 -46.90
CA ASP A 492 -45.14 11.99 -47.77
C ASP A 492 -44.60 13.40 -48.03
N PHE A 493 -44.42 13.72 -49.31
CA PHE A 493 -43.88 15.00 -49.80
C PHE A 493 -42.54 15.39 -49.14
N ALA A 494 -41.72 14.42 -48.72
CA ALA A 494 -40.40 14.65 -48.13
C ALA A 494 -39.27 14.56 -49.16
N PHE A 495 -38.05 14.95 -48.77
CA PHE A 495 -36.84 14.92 -49.60
C PHE A 495 -36.73 13.63 -50.43
N GLY A 496 -36.48 13.77 -51.73
CA GLY A 496 -36.44 12.66 -52.68
C GLY A 496 -37.81 12.17 -53.16
N SER A 497 -38.91 12.80 -52.73
CA SER A 497 -40.22 12.55 -53.33
C SER A 497 -40.26 13.08 -54.76
N THR A 498 -40.79 12.28 -55.68
CA THR A 498 -41.00 12.67 -57.08
C THR A 498 -42.48 12.58 -57.42
N CYS A 499 -43.04 13.66 -57.94
CA CYS A 499 -44.44 13.75 -58.32
C CYS A 499 -44.56 14.03 -59.81
N ALA A 500 -45.20 13.11 -60.54
CA ALA A 500 -45.48 13.24 -61.96
C ALA A 500 -46.90 13.78 -62.19
N PHE A 501 -47.04 14.65 -63.18
CA PHE A 501 -48.28 15.32 -63.54
C PHE A 501 -48.75 14.86 -64.91
N SER A 502 -50.05 14.62 -65.05
CA SER A 502 -50.68 14.32 -66.33
C SER A 502 -52.02 15.05 -66.45
N CYS A 503 -52.44 15.36 -67.67
CA CYS A 503 -53.73 16.02 -67.91
C CYS A 503 -54.77 15.02 -68.39
N GLN A 504 -56.03 15.30 -68.05
CA GLN A 504 -57.16 14.53 -68.57
C GLN A 504 -57.30 14.75 -70.09
N THR A 505 -57.95 13.81 -70.76
CA THR A 505 -58.14 13.85 -72.21
C THR A 505 -58.75 15.18 -72.67
N GLY A 506 -58.15 15.80 -73.70
CA GLY A 506 -58.57 17.11 -74.21
C GLY A 506 -57.85 18.31 -73.57
N PHE A 507 -56.98 18.09 -72.58
CA PHE A 507 -56.13 19.11 -71.97
C PHE A 507 -54.63 18.79 -72.16
N VAL A 508 -53.81 19.82 -72.37
CA VAL A 508 -52.35 19.72 -72.54
C VAL A 508 -51.65 20.27 -71.30
N LEU A 509 -50.61 19.57 -70.84
CA LEU A 509 -49.79 19.97 -69.70
C LEU A 509 -48.89 21.16 -70.08
N MET A 510 -49.00 22.25 -69.32
CA MET A 510 -48.14 23.42 -69.45
C MET A 510 -47.25 23.51 -68.20
N GLY A 511 -45.97 23.18 -68.34
CA GLY A 511 -45.00 23.15 -67.25
C GLY A 511 -44.19 21.85 -67.25
N PRO A 512 -43.41 21.58 -66.18
CA PRO A 512 -42.63 20.36 -66.07
C PRO A 512 -43.52 19.12 -65.84
N GLU A 513 -43.18 18.01 -66.49
CA GLU A 513 -43.90 16.73 -66.37
C GLU A 513 -43.74 16.06 -65.01
N SER A 514 -42.66 16.37 -64.29
CA SER A 514 -42.42 15.90 -62.93
C SER A 514 -41.71 16.96 -62.09
N ARG A 515 -41.93 16.90 -60.77
CA ARG A 515 -41.25 17.73 -59.78
C ARG A 515 -40.65 16.84 -58.70
N GLU A 516 -39.51 17.25 -58.18
CA GLU A 516 -38.76 16.54 -57.14
C GLU A 516 -38.55 17.43 -55.92
N CYS A 517 -38.71 16.85 -54.72
CA CYS A 517 -38.49 17.55 -53.45
C CYS A 517 -37.00 17.59 -53.11
N MET A 518 -36.41 18.79 -53.13
CA MET A 518 -34.98 19.01 -52.88
C MET A 518 -34.64 19.09 -51.39
N ALA A 519 -33.35 18.94 -51.07
CA ALA A 519 -32.82 19.01 -49.71
C ALA A 519 -33.01 20.39 -49.04
N THR A 520 -33.38 21.41 -49.81
CA THR A 520 -33.75 22.75 -49.33
C THR A 520 -35.19 22.85 -48.84
N GLY A 521 -36.00 21.78 -48.98
CA GLY A 521 -37.43 21.80 -48.66
C GLY A 521 -38.29 22.48 -49.73
N THR A 522 -37.77 22.58 -50.97
CA THR A 522 -38.47 23.18 -52.11
C THR A 522 -38.59 22.19 -53.28
N TRP A 523 -39.67 22.29 -54.04
CA TRP A 523 -39.87 21.51 -55.25
C TRP A 523 -39.10 22.10 -56.45
N THR A 524 -38.57 21.23 -57.31
CA THR A 524 -37.97 21.66 -58.59
C THR A 524 -39.03 22.20 -59.56
N GLY A 525 -38.64 23.19 -60.38
CA GLY A 525 -39.48 23.77 -61.43
C GLY A 525 -40.71 24.54 -60.93
N ASP A 526 -41.49 25.08 -61.87
CA ASP A 526 -42.74 25.78 -61.59
C ASP A 526 -43.94 24.81 -61.51
N THR A 527 -45.04 25.26 -60.90
CA THR A 527 -46.27 24.45 -60.80
C THR A 527 -46.93 24.28 -62.18
N PRO A 528 -47.09 23.03 -62.69
CA PRO A 528 -47.69 22.80 -64.00
C PRO A 528 -49.21 22.98 -63.96
N ARG A 529 -49.79 23.33 -65.11
CA ARG A 529 -51.24 23.55 -65.29
C ARG A 529 -51.76 22.87 -66.54
N CYS A 530 -52.97 22.33 -66.49
CA CYS A 530 -53.64 21.73 -67.65
C CYS A 530 -54.45 22.79 -68.38
N LYS A 531 -54.20 22.97 -69.68
CA LYS A 531 -54.94 23.92 -70.52
C LYS A 531 -55.70 23.16 -71.61
N ALA A 532 -56.97 23.52 -71.82
CA ALA A 532 -57.78 22.88 -72.84
C ALA A 532 -57.15 23.03 -74.24
N THR A 533 -57.22 21.96 -75.02
CA THR A 533 -56.73 21.92 -76.41
C THR A 533 -57.60 22.82 -77.27
N THR A 534 -57.00 23.72 -78.06
CA THR A 534 -57.74 24.67 -78.90
C THR A 534 -57.97 24.13 -80.30
N CYS A 535 -59.18 24.31 -80.83
CA CYS A 535 -59.50 24.06 -82.23
C CYS A 535 -59.37 25.34 -83.08
N PRO A 536 -59.25 25.23 -84.42
CA PRO A 536 -59.25 26.40 -85.31
C PRO A 536 -60.50 27.26 -85.09
N VAL A 537 -60.35 28.59 -85.10
CA VAL A 537 -61.49 29.51 -84.92
C VAL A 537 -62.50 29.31 -86.05
N LEU A 538 -63.78 29.17 -85.70
CA LEU A 538 -64.87 29.08 -86.68
C LEU A 538 -65.47 30.45 -86.95
N SER A 539 -65.91 30.65 -88.20
CA SER A 539 -66.60 31.86 -88.64
C SER A 539 -67.99 31.50 -89.15
N ALA A 540 -68.93 32.44 -89.09
CA ALA A 540 -70.27 32.22 -89.66
C ALA A 540 -70.19 32.02 -91.18
N PRO A 541 -70.90 31.03 -91.75
CA PRO A 541 -70.99 30.85 -93.19
C PRO A 541 -71.71 32.04 -93.84
N ASP A 542 -71.39 32.34 -95.11
CA ASP A 542 -72.06 33.41 -95.86
C ASP A 542 -73.59 33.22 -95.86
N GLN A 543 -74.34 34.27 -95.52
CA GLN A 543 -75.80 34.24 -95.33
C GLN A 543 -76.28 33.29 -94.19
N GLY A 544 -75.41 32.98 -93.24
CA GLY A 544 -75.71 32.21 -92.03
C GLY A 544 -75.33 32.92 -90.73
N GLN A 545 -75.70 32.32 -89.61
CA GLN A 545 -75.36 32.73 -88.25
C GLN A 545 -74.63 31.58 -87.53
N LEU A 546 -73.66 31.95 -86.69
CA LEU A 546 -72.88 31.05 -85.84
C LEU A 546 -73.17 31.36 -84.38
N ASN A 547 -73.60 30.36 -83.60
CA ASN A 547 -73.73 30.47 -82.16
C ASN A 547 -72.88 29.40 -81.49
N CYS A 548 -71.89 29.82 -80.72
CA CYS A 548 -70.95 28.92 -80.07
C CYS A 548 -71.11 28.96 -78.54
N SER A 549 -71.09 27.78 -77.93
CA SER A 549 -70.96 27.60 -76.47
C SER A 549 -69.54 27.11 -76.16
N HIS A 550 -68.79 27.90 -75.40
CA HIS A 550 -67.39 27.65 -75.06
C HIS A 550 -67.26 27.20 -73.59
N LEU A 551 -67.15 25.90 -73.35
CA LEU A 551 -67.12 25.35 -71.98
C LEU A 551 -65.77 25.57 -71.26
N HIS A 552 -64.66 25.48 -72.01
CA HIS A 552 -63.30 25.55 -71.46
C HIS A 552 -62.44 26.65 -72.10
N GLY A 553 -63.09 27.70 -72.62
CA GLY A 553 -62.47 28.82 -73.35
C GLY A 553 -62.82 28.83 -74.84
N ASP A 554 -62.59 29.98 -75.49
CA ASP A 554 -62.99 30.22 -76.88
C ASP A 554 -62.41 29.17 -77.84
N PHE A 555 -63.30 28.50 -78.56
CA PHE A 555 -62.99 27.44 -79.54
C PHE A 555 -62.08 26.32 -78.96
N ALA A 556 -62.13 26.07 -77.64
CA ALA A 556 -61.39 25.01 -76.96
C ALA A 556 -62.18 23.70 -76.86
N PHE A 557 -61.52 22.60 -76.46
CA PHE A 557 -62.10 21.27 -76.29
C PHE A 557 -63.46 21.32 -75.57
N GLY A 558 -64.47 20.66 -76.14
CA GLY A 558 -65.86 20.70 -75.68
C GLY A 558 -66.66 21.94 -76.14
N SER A 559 -66.06 22.86 -76.90
CA SER A 559 -66.80 23.93 -77.56
C SER A 559 -67.73 23.36 -78.61
N THR A 560 -69.01 23.77 -78.58
CA THR A 560 -70.00 23.37 -79.58
C THR A 560 -70.51 24.61 -80.30
N CYS A 561 -70.46 24.60 -81.62
CA CYS A 561 -70.87 25.70 -82.47
C CYS A 561 -72.01 25.24 -83.39
N ALA A 562 -73.18 25.84 -83.21
CA ALA A 562 -74.36 25.58 -84.00
C ALA A 562 -74.48 26.59 -85.15
N PHE A 563 -74.93 26.10 -86.31
CA PHE A 563 -75.05 26.87 -87.54
C PHE A 563 -76.52 26.99 -87.95
N SER A 564 -76.94 28.18 -88.36
CA SER A 564 -78.29 28.41 -88.90
C SER A 564 -78.22 29.32 -90.12
N CYS A 565 -79.15 29.18 -91.07
CA CYS A 565 -79.21 30.01 -92.28
C CYS A 565 -80.28 31.09 -92.16
N GLN A 566 -80.04 32.24 -92.81
CA GLN A 566 -81.05 33.30 -92.92
C GLN A 566 -82.23 32.85 -93.79
N THR A 567 -83.39 33.47 -93.58
CA THR A 567 -84.66 33.11 -94.24
C THR A 567 -84.53 33.08 -95.76
N GLY A 568 -84.82 31.92 -96.40
CA GLY A 568 -84.69 31.71 -97.85
C GLY A 568 -83.53 30.81 -98.28
N PHE A 569 -82.66 30.40 -97.35
CA PHE A 569 -81.50 29.53 -97.58
C PHE A 569 -81.59 28.25 -96.73
N VAL A 570 -81.15 27.12 -97.27
CA VAL A 570 -81.11 25.81 -96.59
C VAL A 570 -79.67 25.48 -96.18
N LEU A 571 -79.47 24.99 -94.96
CA LEU A 571 -78.17 24.57 -94.43
C LEU A 571 -77.75 23.25 -95.09
N MET A 572 -76.58 23.25 -95.74
CA MET A 572 -75.97 22.07 -96.33
C MET A 572 -74.73 21.70 -95.51
N GLY A 573 -74.84 20.66 -94.68
CA GLY A 573 -73.80 20.20 -93.76
C GLY A 573 -74.36 19.91 -92.35
N PRO A 574 -73.50 19.63 -91.37
CA PRO A 574 -73.91 19.38 -89.99
C PRO A 574 -74.48 20.64 -89.32
N GLU A 575 -75.55 20.48 -88.53
CA GLU A 575 -76.22 21.57 -87.81
C GLU A 575 -75.37 22.13 -86.65
N SER A 576 -74.45 21.32 -86.12
CA SER A 576 -73.50 21.71 -85.08
C SER A 576 -72.16 21.01 -85.26
N ARG A 577 -71.07 21.68 -84.90
CA ARG A 577 -69.72 21.11 -84.82
C ARG A 577 -69.20 21.22 -83.40
N GLU A 578 -68.42 20.24 -82.97
CA GLU A 578 -67.83 20.15 -81.63
C GLU A 578 -66.30 20.07 -81.72
N CYS A 579 -65.60 20.79 -80.84
CA CYS A 579 -64.14 20.76 -80.75
C CYS A 579 -63.68 19.52 -79.98
N THR A 580 -62.99 18.61 -80.68
CA THR A 580 -62.53 17.33 -80.15
C THR A 580 -61.18 17.43 -79.42
N ALA A 581 -60.83 16.40 -78.66
CA ALA A 581 -59.56 16.33 -77.92
C ALA A 581 -58.33 16.30 -78.84
N ALA A 582 -58.52 16.03 -80.14
CA ALA A 582 -57.47 16.09 -81.15
C ALA A 582 -57.21 17.52 -81.68
N GLY A 583 -57.91 18.53 -81.16
CA GLY A 583 -57.80 19.92 -81.63
C GLY A 583 -58.46 20.15 -82.99
N THR A 584 -59.44 19.32 -83.38
CA THR A 584 -60.18 19.43 -84.65
C THR A 584 -61.69 19.46 -84.42
N TRP A 585 -62.42 20.11 -85.33
CA TRP A 585 -63.89 20.15 -85.30
C TRP A 585 -64.50 18.90 -85.93
N THR A 586 -65.58 18.38 -85.34
CA THR A 586 -66.36 17.28 -85.93
C THR A 586 -67.06 17.72 -87.23
N GLY A 587 -67.15 16.80 -88.20
CA GLY A 587 -67.83 17.00 -89.48
C GLY A 587 -67.19 18.03 -90.43
N ASP A 588 -67.76 18.19 -91.63
CA ASP A 588 -67.31 19.17 -92.64
C ASP A 588 -67.92 20.57 -92.38
N THR A 589 -67.33 21.62 -92.97
CA THR A 589 -67.83 23.01 -92.87
C THR A 589 -69.20 23.19 -93.55
N PRO A 590 -70.27 23.58 -92.83
CA PRO A 590 -71.59 23.77 -93.42
C PRO A 590 -71.70 25.07 -94.23
N ARG A 591 -72.60 25.09 -95.23
CA ARG A 591 -72.85 26.25 -96.13
C ARG A 591 -74.35 26.52 -96.30
N CYS A 592 -74.74 27.78 -96.48
CA CYS A 592 -76.13 28.18 -96.72
C CYS A 592 -76.41 28.37 -98.23
N GLN A 593 -77.40 27.66 -98.78
CA GLN A 593 -77.73 27.71 -100.22
C GLN A 593 -79.20 28.12 -100.44
N GLY A 594 -79.43 29.13 -101.30
CA GLY A 594 -80.75 29.74 -101.53
C GLY A 594 -81.73 28.83 -102.28
N ARG A 595 -83.02 28.85 -101.90
CA ARG A 595 -84.10 28.16 -102.63
C ARG A 595 -84.79 29.11 -103.62
N CYS A 596 -84.52 28.92 -104.92
CA CYS A 596 -85.34 29.44 -106.02
C CYS A 596 -86.48 28.47 -106.31
N ILE A 597 -87.73 28.97 -106.25
CA ILE A 597 -88.91 28.35 -106.84
C ILE A 597 -89.20 29.11 -108.14
N SER A 598 -88.80 28.53 -109.26
CA SER A 598 -89.54 28.58 -110.52
C SER A 598 -89.67 27.14 -111.03
N THR A 599 -90.90 26.68 -111.18
CA THR A 599 -91.28 25.78 -112.28
C THR A 599 -91.60 26.65 -113.50
N PRO A 600 -91.51 26.20 -114.76
CA PRO A 600 -90.56 25.30 -115.42
C PRO A 600 -89.74 26.06 -116.51
N ALA A 601 -88.85 25.32 -117.19
CA ALA A 601 -88.04 25.77 -118.32
C ALA A 601 -88.85 26.46 -119.44
N ALA A 602 -88.28 27.51 -120.03
CA ALA A 602 -88.87 28.27 -121.13
C ALA A 602 -89.17 27.36 -122.36
N ILE A 603 -90.41 27.41 -122.85
CA ILE A 603 -90.92 26.62 -123.98
C ILE A 603 -90.47 27.27 -125.30
N ALA A 604 -89.79 26.51 -126.17
CA ALA A 604 -89.27 26.94 -127.47
C ALA A 604 -89.70 25.99 -128.61
N CYS A 605 -89.99 26.51 -129.81
CA CYS A 605 -90.35 25.74 -131.00
C CYS A 605 -89.13 25.30 -131.83
N PRO A 606 -89.22 24.21 -132.61
CA PRO A 606 -88.15 23.79 -133.54
C PRO A 606 -87.84 24.84 -134.61
N MET A 607 -86.57 24.98 -135.01
CA MET A 607 -86.13 25.95 -136.03
C MET A 607 -86.62 25.58 -137.45
N LEU A 608 -87.20 26.54 -138.18
CA LEU A 608 -87.67 26.39 -139.57
C LEU A 608 -86.63 26.91 -140.59
N THR A 609 -86.61 26.32 -141.79
CA THR A 609 -85.74 26.71 -142.91
C THR A 609 -86.55 26.95 -144.19
N ALA A 610 -86.05 27.82 -145.08
CA ALA A 610 -86.73 28.18 -146.32
C ALA A 610 -86.88 26.97 -147.29
N PRO A 611 -88.02 26.85 -148.01
CA PRO A 611 -88.23 25.82 -149.04
C PRO A 611 -87.42 26.10 -150.31
N SER A 612 -87.13 25.06 -151.10
CA SER A 612 -86.37 25.20 -152.35
C SER A 612 -87.05 26.17 -153.33
N TRP A 613 -86.30 27.16 -153.82
CA TRP A 613 -86.78 28.27 -154.66
C TRP A 613 -87.74 29.24 -153.96
N GLY A 614 -87.72 29.25 -152.62
CA GLY A 614 -88.41 30.22 -151.78
C GLY A 614 -87.52 30.82 -150.69
N GLU A 615 -88.03 31.88 -150.06
CA GLU A 615 -87.39 32.61 -148.96
C GLU A 615 -88.25 32.51 -147.70
N LEU A 616 -87.60 32.55 -146.53
CA LEU A 616 -88.24 32.52 -145.20
C LEU A 616 -87.77 33.74 -144.39
N ASN A 617 -88.72 34.47 -143.81
CA ASN A 617 -88.43 35.61 -142.94
C ASN A 617 -89.18 35.46 -141.61
N CYS A 618 -88.46 35.46 -140.49
CA CYS A 618 -89.00 35.20 -139.16
C CYS A 618 -88.78 36.37 -138.19
N SER A 619 -89.76 36.63 -137.32
CA SER A 619 -89.70 37.63 -136.25
C SER A 619 -89.83 36.96 -134.87
N HIS A 620 -88.91 37.28 -133.95
CA HIS A 620 -88.76 36.61 -132.65
C HIS A 620 -88.81 37.61 -131.48
N LEU A 621 -89.99 37.80 -130.89
CA LEU A 621 -90.22 38.84 -129.86
C LEU A 621 -89.62 38.52 -128.48
N HIS A 622 -89.56 37.23 -128.12
CA HIS A 622 -89.17 36.77 -126.77
C HIS A 622 -87.96 35.80 -126.79
N GLY A 623 -87.14 35.89 -127.85
CA GLY A 623 -86.00 35.00 -128.10
C GLY A 623 -86.23 34.08 -129.30
N ASN A 624 -85.15 33.61 -129.92
CA ASN A 624 -85.20 32.86 -131.19
C ASN A 624 -86.16 31.66 -131.10
N PHE A 625 -87.18 31.66 -131.96
CA PHE A 625 -88.22 30.63 -132.07
C PHE A 625 -88.95 30.32 -130.73
N ALA A 626 -88.96 31.27 -129.79
CA ALA A 626 -89.75 31.21 -128.56
C ALA A 626 -91.24 31.49 -128.84
N PHE A 627 -92.09 31.17 -127.87
CA PHE A 627 -93.53 31.40 -127.92
C PHE A 627 -93.89 32.81 -128.46
N GLY A 628 -94.77 32.85 -129.46
CA GLY A 628 -95.20 34.07 -130.16
C GLY A 628 -94.33 34.47 -131.36
N SER A 629 -93.32 33.69 -131.73
CA SER A 629 -92.54 33.92 -132.96
C SER A 629 -93.38 33.65 -134.22
N THR A 630 -93.27 34.49 -135.26
CA THR A 630 -93.95 34.31 -136.56
C THR A 630 -92.95 34.22 -137.73
N CYS A 631 -93.24 33.39 -138.73
CA CYS A 631 -92.38 33.10 -139.87
C CYS A 631 -93.17 33.06 -141.19
N ASP A 632 -92.78 33.89 -142.16
CA ASP A 632 -93.46 34.06 -143.46
C ASP A 632 -92.63 33.50 -144.63
N PHE A 633 -93.30 32.92 -145.63
CA PHE A 633 -92.71 32.25 -146.79
C PHE A 633 -93.11 32.91 -148.12
N SER A 634 -92.17 33.03 -149.06
CA SER A 634 -92.40 33.55 -150.42
C SER A 634 -91.59 32.79 -151.47
N CYS A 635 -91.97 32.86 -152.76
CA CYS A 635 -91.26 32.19 -153.87
C CYS A 635 -90.51 33.16 -154.78
N GLN A 636 -89.40 32.70 -155.36
CA GLN A 636 -88.60 33.45 -156.33
C GLN A 636 -89.32 33.63 -157.68
N THR A 637 -88.98 34.71 -158.40
CA THR A 637 -89.60 35.08 -159.68
C THR A 637 -89.60 33.91 -160.68
N GLY A 638 -90.76 33.65 -161.30
CA GLY A 638 -90.95 32.51 -162.19
C GLY A 638 -91.50 31.26 -161.51
N PHE A 639 -91.73 31.28 -160.18
CA PHE A 639 -92.31 30.20 -159.39
C PHE A 639 -93.48 30.68 -158.50
N VAL A 640 -94.45 29.80 -158.18
CA VAL A 640 -95.64 30.10 -157.35
C VAL A 640 -95.67 29.27 -156.06
N LEU A 641 -96.08 29.88 -154.93
CA LEU A 641 -96.13 29.28 -153.58
C LEU A 641 -97.37 28.41 -153.39
N MET A 642 -97.18 27.22 -152.83
CA MET A 642 -98.22 26.26 -152.50
C MET A 642 -98.18 25.95 -150.99
N GLY A 643 -99.09 26.54 -150.22
CA GLY A 643 -99.25 26.34 -148.79
C GLY A 643 -99.60 27.64 -148.05
N LEU A 644 -99.61 27.60 -146.72
CA LEU A 644 -99.84 28.78 -145.87
C LEU A 644 -98.61 29.68 -145.91
N GLU A 645 -98.83 30.96 -146.12
CA GLU A 645 -97.75 31.95 -146.26
C GLU A 645 -97.10 32.33 -144.92
N SER A 646 -97.73 32.05 -143.77
CA SER A 646 -97.28 32.48 -142.44
C SER A 646 -97.54 31.44 -141.35
N HIS A 647 -96.59 31.24 -140.43
CA HIS A 647 -96.70 30.33 -139.28
C HIS A 647 -96.30 31.00 -137.95
N GLU A 648 -96.94 30.62 -136.83
CA GLU A 648 -96.69 31.15 -135.47
C GLU A 648 -96.34 30.05 -134.45
N CYS A 649 -95.43 30.31 -133.51
CA CYS A 649 -95.01 29.39 -132.45
C CYS A 649 -95.94 29.46 -131.23
N THR A 650 -96.64 28.35 -130.94
CA THR A 650 -97.70 28.28 -129.92
C THR A 650 -97.17 27.96 -128.51
N ALA A 651 -98.01 28.15 -127.47
CA ALA A 651 -97.64 27.97 -126.06
C ALA A 651 -97.29 26.52 -125.68
N MET A 652 -97.51 25.58 -126.60
CA MET A 652 -97.14 24.16 -126.48
C MET A 652 -95.77 23.85 -127.09
N GLY A 653 -95.10 24.83 -127.75
CA GLY A 653 -93.80 24.63 -128.40
C GLY A 653 -93.86 24.06 -129.82
N THR A 654 -94.98 24.23 -130.54
CA THR A 654 -95.16 23.77 -131.95
C THR A 654 -95.67 24.90 -132.87
N TRP A 655 -95.36 24.82 -134.17
CA TRP A 655 -95.82 25.78 -135.20
C TRP A 655 -97.27 25.54 -135.65
N THR A 656 -97.95 26.59 -136.10
CA THR A 656 -99.35 26.54 -136.57
C THR A 656 -99.57 25.80 -137.90
N GLY A 657 -98.54 25.38 -138.63
CA GLY A 657 -98.66 24.57 -139.85
C GLY A 657 -97.33 24.00 -140.37
N ASP A 658 -97.40 23.18 -141.43
CA ASP A 658 -96.26 22.54 -142.12
C ASP A 658 -95.69 23.43 -143.25
N THR A 659 -94.40 23.31 -143.55
CA THR A 659 -93.67 24.19 -144.49
C THR A 659 -94.15 24.12 -145.97
N PRO A 660 -94.38 25.28 -146.66
CA PRO A 660 -94.90 25.35 -148.05
C PRO A 660 -93.86 25.07 -149.16
N GLN A 661 -94.28 24.92 -150.44
CA GLN A 661 -93.40 24.63 -151.61
C GLN A 661 -93.58 25.57 -152.83
N CYS A 662 -92.54 25.78 -153.67
CA CYS A 662 -92.53 26.64 -154.88
C CYS A 662 -92.48 25.85 -156.22
N LYS A 663 -93.27 26.22 -157.26
CA LYS A 663 -93.29 25.56 -158.61
C LYS A 663 -93.26 26.51 -159.82
N ALA A 664 -92.59 26.14 -160.93
CA ALA A 664 -92.29 26.99 -162.10
C ALA A 664 -93.46 27.30 -163.07
N ILE A 665 -93.40 28.44 -163.78
CA ILE A 665 -94.40 28.95 -164.78
C ILE A 665 -94.12 28.41 -166.23
N SER A 666 -95.16 28.21 -167.08
CA SER A 666 -95.08 27.53 -168.41
C SER A 666 -95.45 28.41 -169.64
N CYS A 667 -94.91 28.12 -170.84
CA CYS A 667 -95.11 28.80 -172.15
C CYS A 667 -95.72 27.89 -173.26
N PRO A 668 -96.23 28.48 -174.39
CA PRO A 668 -96.77 27.72 -175.54
C PRO A 668 -95.76 26.78 -176.24
N VAL A 669 -96.20 25.78 -177.00
CA VAL A 669 -95.32 24.83 -177.74
C VAL A 669 -94.95 25.37 -179.14
N LEU A 670 -93.76 25.05 -179.66
CA LEU A 670 -93.25 25.51 -180.99
C LEU A 670 -93.03 24.34 -181.96
N ASP A 671 -93.32 24.54 -183.26
CA ASP A 671 -93.16 23.56 -184.35
C ASP A 671 -92.01 23.92 -185.32
N PRO A 672 -91.39 22.93 -186.00
CA PRO A 672 -90.35 23.18 -187.00
C PRO A 672 -90.89 23.88 -188.26
N PRO A 673 -90.20 24.92 -188.78
CA PRO A 673 -90.60 25.61 -190.00
C PRO A 673 -90.46 24.70 -191.23
N SER A 674 -91.34 24.87 -192.22
CA SER A 674 -91.28 24.13 -193.50
C SER A 674 -89.95 24.41 -194.24
N ARG A 675 -89.16 23.35 -194.54
CA ARG A 675 -87.76 23.40 -195.04
C ARG A 675 -86.72 23.96 -194.04
N GLY A 676 -86.95 23.76 -192.75
CA GLY A 676 -85.97 23.98 -191.67
C GLY A 676 -86.13 22.96 -190.53
N GLN A 677 -85.27 23.06 -189.51
CA GLN A 677 -85.29 22.21 -188.30
C GLN A 677 -85.42 23.05 -187.01
N LEU A 678 -86.01 22.46 -185.97
CA LEU A 678 -86.19 23.01 -184.61
C LEU A 678 -85.45 22.15 -183.58
N SER A 679 -84.70 22.78 -182.68
CA SER A 679 -84.04 22.13 -181.54
C SER A 679 -84.24 22.94 -180.25
N CYS A 680 -84.84 22.34 -179.22
CA CYS A 680 -85.18 23.00 -177.95
C CYS A 680 -84.47 22.40 -176.74
N SER A 681 -84.19 23.23 -175.75
CA SER A 681 -83.74 22.87 -174.41
C SER A 681 -84.76 23.32 -173.35
N HIS A 682 -85.03 22.46 -172.39
CA HIS A 682 -86.11 22.59 -171.41
C HIS A 682 -85.55 22.39 -169.99
N MET A 683 -85.45 23.46 -169.19
CA MET A 683 -84.65 23.44 -167.96
C MET A 683 -85.44 23.14 -166.67
N HIS A 684 -86.67 23.67 -166.52
CA HIS A 684 -87.56 23.37 -165.38
C HIS A 684 -88.78 22.50 -165.78
N GLY A 685 -88.83 22.06 -167.04
CA GLY A 685 -89.94 21.33 -167.67
C GLY A 685 -90.11 21.70 -169.16
N ASN A 686 -90.84 20.88 -169.94
CA ASN A 686 -91.09 21.14 -171.36
C ASN A 686 -91.78 22.50 -171.55
N PHE A 687 -91.14 23.37 -172.32
CA PHE A 687 -91.60 24.74 -172.61
C PHE A 687 -91.90 25.57 -171.34
N THR A 688 -91.20 25.34 -170.22
CA THR A 688 -91.31 26.17 -169.00
C THR A 688 -90.35 27.35 -169.01
N TYR A 689 -90.48 28.25 -168.02
CA TYR A 689 -89.56 29.37 -167.77
C TYR A 689 -88.10 28.93 -167.97
N ASN A 690 -87.33 29.74 -168.72
CA ASN A 690 -85.95 29.46 -169.18
C ASN A 690 -85.75 28.36 -170.24
N SER A 691 -86.80 27.79 -170.83
CA SER A 691 -86.63 26.95 -172.04
C SER A 691 -86.12 27.79 -173.21
N THR A 692 -85.16 27.27 -174.01
CA THR A 692 -84.62 27.93 -175.22
C THR A 692 -84.76 27.04 -176.46
N CYS A 693 -85.25 27.58 -177.57
CA CYS A 693 -85.47 26.87 -178.83
C CYS A 693 -84.73 27.55 -179.99
N THR A 694 -84.02 26.78 -180.83
CA THR A 694 -83.16 27.24 -181.95
C THR A 694 -83.61 26.70 -183.31
N PHE A 695 -83.41 27.49 -184.36
CA PHE A 695 -83.92 27.22 -185.71
C PHE A 695 -82.82 27.31 -186.81
N SER A 696 -82.79 26.36 -187.74
CA SER A 696 -81.86 26.30 -188.90
C SER A 696 -82.59 26.04 -190.23
N CYS A 697 -82.07 26.56 -191.34
CA CYS A 697 -82.65 26.42 -192.68
C CYS A 697 -81.86 25.46 -193.58
N GLU A 698 -82.57 24.73 -194.44
CA GLU A 698 -81.98 23.81 -195.43
C GLU A 698 -81.14 24.55 -196.48
N GLU A 699 -80.17 23.84 -197.09
CA GLU A 699 -79.14 24.42 -197.96
C GLU A 699 -79.76 25.14 -199.18
N GLY A 700 -79.39 26.40 -199.38
CA GLY A 700 -79.97 27.31 -200.38
C GLY A 700 -81.06 28.26 -199.84
N PHE A 701 -81.52 28.12 -198.59
CA PHE A 701 -82.53 29.00 -197.97
C PHE A 701 -81.95 29.80 -196.78
N LEU A 702 -82.28 31.08 -196.69
CA LEU A 702 -81.90 32.03 -195.64
C LEU A 702 -83.00 32.14 -194.58
N ARG A 703 -82.59 32.17 -193.29
CA ARG A 703 -83.48 32.37 -192.14
C ARG A 703 -83.91 33.84 -192.02
N MET A 704 -85.19 34.06 -192.22
CA MET A 704 -85.88 35.31 -191.93
C MET A 704 -86.52 35.22 -190.55
N GLY A 705 -85.86 35.77 -189.53
CA GLY A 705 -86.38 35.87 -188.17
C GLY A 705 -85.39 35.47 -187.09
N ALA A 706 -85.91 35.33 -185.86
CA ALA A 706 -85.11 35.07 -184.67
C ALA A 706 -84.46 33.68 -184.70
N GLU A 707 -83.16 33.63 -184.42
CA GLU A 707 -82.39 32.38 -184.34
C GLU A 707 -82.81 31.50 -183.17
N MET A 708 -83.14 32.14 -182.04
CA MET A 708 -83.47 31.51 -180.79
C MET A 708 -84.65 32.21 -180.11
N LEU A 709 -85.54 31.44 -179.49
CA LEU A 709 -86.64 31.91 -178.64
C LEU A 709 -86.44 31.40 -177.21
N TRP A 710 -86.83 32.16 -176.18
CA TRP A 710 -86.89 31.67 -174.80
C TRP A 710 -88.18 32.02 -174.06
N CYS A 711 -88.57 31.18 -173.10
CA CYS A 711 -89.79 31.31 -172.32
C CYS A 711 -89.61 32.26 -171.12
N GLU A 712 -90.36 33.36 -171.10
CA GLU A 712 -90.30 34.40 -170.06
C GLU A 712 -91.15 34.06 -168.82
N ALA A 713 -90.87 34.73 -167.70
CA ALA A 713 -91.59 34.54 -166.42
C ALA A 713 -93.08 34.95 -166.48
N THR A 714 -93.50 35.61 -167.56
CA THR A 714 -94.88 35.96 -167.87
C THR A 714 -95.67 34.80 -168.49
N GLY A 715 -95.00 33.73 -168.94
CA GLY A 715 -95.60 32.59 -169.64
C GLY A 715 -95.68 32.72 -171.16
N ASN A 716 -94.97 33.68 -171.79
CA ASN A 716 -94.89 33.85 -173.25
C ASN A 716 -93.46 33.72 -173.79
N TRP A 717 -93.32 33.45 -175.10
CA TRP A 717 -92.01 33.47 -175.79
C TRP A 717 -91.57 34.89 -176.14
N THR A 718 -90.26 35.12 -176.12
CA THR A 718 -89.68 36.45 -176.41
C THR A 718 -90.01 37.02 -177.78
N ARG A 719 -90.19 36.17 -178.82
CA ARG A 719 -90.51 36.58 -180.20
C ARG A 719 -91.31 35.51 -180.96
N HIS A 720 -91.71 35.84 -182.19
CA HIS A 720 -92.37 34.92 -183.13
C HIS A 720 -91.34 34.06 -183.89
N ALA A 721 -91.75 32.88 -184.36
CA ALA A 721 -90.89 31.90 -185.03
C ALA A 721 -90.40 32.35 -186.43
N PRO A 722 -89.19 31.96 -186.86
CA PRO A 722 -88.60 32.34 -188.15
C PRO A 722 -89.05 31.47 -189.34
N VAL A 723 -88.75 31.92 -190.57
CA VAL A 723 -89.05 31.23 -191.85
C VAL A 723 -87.81 31.17 -192.77
N CYS A 724 -87.74 30.21 -193.70
CA CYS A 724 -86.61 29.97 -194.61
C CYS A 724 -86.95 30.34 -196.07
N GLU A 725 -86.20 31.24 -196.73
CA GLU A 725 -86.45 31.73 -198.11
C GLU A 725 -85.20 31.61 -199.02
N GLY A 726 -85.36 31.24 -200.31
CA GLY A 726 -84.26 30.93 -201.25
C GLY A 726 -84.21 31.80 -202.49
#